data_AF-A0A2S8RBR1-F1
#
_entry.id   AF-A0A2S8RBR1-F1
#
_cell.length_a   1.000
_cell.length_b   1.000
_cell.length_c   1.000
_cell.angle_alpha   90.00
_cell.angle_beta   90.00
_cell.angle_gamma   90.00
#
_symmetry.space_group_name_H-M   'P 1'
#
loop_
_entity.id
_entity.type
_entity.pdbx_description
1 polymer ?
#
loop_
_entity_poly.entity_id
_entity_poly.type
_entity_poly.pdbx_seq_one_letter_code
_entity_poly.pdbx_strand_id
1 'polypeptide(L)'
;MKNIGVFTIIFIVFIVANVFLINEYVKAQEINIEVLIDGLDDVPNVGRIGESIKFEKHIEMWHHSGGYWSYEGIKIYDSELENNLTDEDALAKAIKGEFTFECDLDSELYERLIKIEDLKVVCSTTLKDPVTGEYKAINDIFYKKPSIELKNGKIYFKGKPKLNFYKKERITFEDIIDDVLEVQIPFVDPDYGMNLYAIWSRKSGGNKSVGLGGAWGYFNKDDIFATPNVPTIDEIKHLVNIPNIENYSHILDIPNIDKILERPIQELGAIAPSQIKDSSGHLVDGFKLVCGGKVYVSDECSVGSGTFKKGGAVGFRFDYPIVLTFYAPGNDLSANFEEIPSGAVKDSEVLVSVVVNSTFEEEIKTNYEWEITDKKGNKINAEFLGNASEKQGEVKIPAGGEALFYAIFKMPESDVRIQFKINENGQEPLEKYLNNNILDSESFAIHLVKKYETERTFDLPYNALSRKIRFPLAEDEDITAHLTKPRGEWKKGSLATGSLNIEQKDSQILKGIKLFKSYSPKTIGVSENSDTIVLNPDVTATVERPVFGDDPLKKKWLNLPDPRKPKVLDGEFTYGGEVRRTYVYKRDTGLYDEDEIEIEGVAKAPFNPGSDRIFINAYIYNGKKDLKPPSFENKIENNGNMYLQKSLLWQSEPYPFDVIRWMCHIDENGREHNWTAVDGQYKRTFLQQNSANIKVERIRTMADEYYQGRNAAEKGINRKDLYDKAVFATDKELQRFDYPIKSGYYFNPAGEYKITLETVTYKPVAGKTKDHENLVNALINSFRYETDLIYITDRREAVNINNNPVRSIGGKLEKEPGAVSVMNNQSVNGINLLTIDTSYKSDFEEVKYSSVSGGFTDERWKQVMEGYSESGTLDSRDNFKYREYVKEGQSMHKITETTEITIKVNKDNINFYTHAHMPDGEYYIRVWMADINLASNNFTSINNAYNSLGTLKGIVPLDEIIITVKGSMHDDTN
;
A
#
# COMPACT_ATOMS: atom_id res chain seq x y z
N MET A 1 30.31 -43.17 95.14
CA MET A 1 29.04 -43.71 94.58
C MET A 1 27.84 -42.95 95.15
N LYS A 2 27.63 -41.67 94.78
CA LYS A 2 26.46 -40.88 95.21
C LYS A 2 25.80 -40.01 94.14
N ASN A 3 26.35 -39.96 92.91
CA ASN A 3 25.87 -39.07 91.85
C ASN A 3 25.22 -39.76 90.65
N ILE A 4 25.15 -41.10 90.62
CA ILE A 4 24.50 -41.82 89.50
C ILE A 4 22.98 -41.89 89.71
N GLY A 5 22.50 -42.09 90.94
CA GLY A 5 21.06 -42.15 91.23
C GLY A 5 20.31 -40.83 91.01
N VAL A 6 20.97 -39.68 91.21
CA VAL A 6 20.35 -38.36 91.01
C VAL A 6 20.21 -38.04 89.51
N PHE A 7 21.18 -38.44 88.69
CA PHE A 7 21.11 -38.24 87.24
C PHE A 7 20.04 -39.13 86.58
N THR A 8 19.86 -40.37 87.04
CA THR A 8 18.81 -41.26 86.52
C THR A 8 17.40 -40.75 86.89
N ILE A 9 17.22 -40.19 88.09
CA ILE A 9 15.93 -39.61 88.51
C ILE A 9 15.62 -38.32 87.75
N ILE A 10 16.61 -37.43 87.54
CA ILE A 10 16.40 -36.22 86.73
C ILE A 10 16.10 -36.57 85.27
N PHE A 11 16.74 -37.60 84.71
CA PHE A 11 16.48 -38.05 83.35
C PHE A 11 15.10 -38.69 83.18
N ILE A 12 14.64 -39.48 84.16
CA ILE A 12 13.27 -40.03 84.16
C ILE A 12 12.23 -38.94 84.38
N VAL A 13 12.48 -37.95 85.24
CA VAL A 13 11.58 -36.79 85.42
C VAL A 13 11.56 -35.91 84.17
N PHE A 14 12.67 -35.75 83.44
CA PHE A 14 12.68 -35.06 82.15
C PHE A 14 11.94 -35.85 81.06
N ILE A 15 12.05 -37.18 81.02
CA ILE A 15 11.31 -38.01 80.05
C ILE A 15 9.82 -38.01 80.40
N VAL A 16 9.44 -38.14 81.67
CA VAL A 16 8.04 -38.10 82.09
C VAL A 16 7.45 -36.70 81.92
N ALA A 17 8.19 -35.62 82.18
CA ALA A 17 7.75 -34.26 81.92
C ALA A 17 7.65 -33.95 80.41
N ASN A 18 8.54 -34.49 79.56
CA ASN A 18 8.39 -34.39 78.11
C ASN A 18 7.23 -35.24 77.59
N VAL A 19 6.98 -36.43 78.16
CA VAL A 19 5.81 -37.25 77.80
C VAL A 19 4.51 -36.60 78.28
N PHE A 20 4.49 -35.89 79.41
CA PHE A 20 3.34 -35.09 79.84
C PHE A 20 3.17 -33.77 79.06
N LEU A 21 4.26 -33.09 78.65
CA LEU A 21 4.21 -31.91 77.78
C LEU A 21 3.86 -32.24 76.32
N ILE A 22 4.22 -33.44 75.84
CA ILE A 22 3.82 -33.95 74.52
C ILE A 22 2.38 -34.49 74.57
N ASN A 23 1.91 -35.04 75.70
CA ASN A 23 0.50 -35.45 75.86
C ASN A 23 -0.48 -34.29 76.12
N GLU A 24 -0.02 -33.13 76.59
CA GLU A 24 -0.89 -31.93 76.66
C GLU A 24 -0.98 -31.16 75.33
N TYR A 25 -0.18 -31.52 74.31
CA TYR A 25 -0.18 -30.91 72.97
C TYR A 25 -0.94 -31.73 71.91
N VAL A 26 -1.84 -32.62 72.32
CA VAL A 26 -2.90 -33.17 71.47
C VAL A 26 -4.22 -33.06 72.21
N LYS A 27 -4.60 -31.84 72.60
CA LYS A 27 -6.02 -31.48 72.49
C LYS A 27 -6.27 -31.32 70.99
N ALA A 28 -6.91 -32.29 70.37
CA ALA A 28 -7.57 -32.06 69.10
C ALA A 28 -8.43 -30.82 69.30
N GLN A 29 -8.12 -29.73 68.60
CA GLN A 29 -9.04 -28.61 68.48
C GLN A 29 -10.28 -29.22 67.83
N GLU A 30 -11.39 -29.30 68.57
CA GLU A 30 -12.66 -29.75 68.01
C GLU A 30 -13.08 -28.68 67.00
N ILE A 31 -12.71 -28.89 65.72
CA ILE A 31 -13.21 -28.09 64.61
C ILE A 31 -14.73 -28.30 64.59
N ASN A 32 -15.49 -27.21 64.65
CA ASN A 32 -16.92 -27.29 64.49
C ASN A 32 -17.22 -27.38 62.99
N ILE A 33 -17.48 -28.61 62.51
CA ILE A 33 -17.84 -28.86 61.11
C ILE A 33 -19.37 -28.85 61.00
N GLU A 34 -19.90 -27.78 60.42
CA GLU A 34 -21.30 -27.74 60.00
C GLU A 34 -21.42 -28.32 58.58
N VAL A 35 -22.06 -29.47 58.48
CA VAL A 35 -22.39 -30.05 57.17
C VAL A 35 -23.68 -29.40 56.66
N LEU A 36 -23.71 -28.93 55.42
CA LEU A 36 -24.87 -28.38 54.73
C LEU A 36 -25.22 -29.24 53.51
N ILE A 37 -26.50 -29.43 53.21
CA ILE A 37 -26.96 -30.17 52.03
C ILE A 37 -27.39 -29.18 50.96
N ASP A 38 -26.75 -29.25 49.79
CA ASP A 38 -27.09 -28.45 48.62
C ASP A 38 -28.54 -28.71 48.18
N GLY A 39 -29.27 -27.62 47.89
CA GLY A 39 -30.71 -27.65 47.57
C GLY A 39 -31.66 -27.82 48.75
N LEU A 40 -31.17 -28.00 49.99
CA LEU A 40 -32.00 -28.14 51.20
C LEU A 40 -31.67 -27.10 52.27
N ASP A 41 -30.38 -26.86 52.52
CA ASP A 41 -29.88 -25.89 53.50
C ASP A 41 -29.44 -24.59 52.79
N ASP A 42 -29.43 -23.45 53.50
CA ASP A 42 -28.92 -22.17 52.95
C ASP A 42 -27.39 -22.22 52.80
N VAL A 43 -26.91 -22.23 51.55
CA VAL A 43 -25.48 -22.40 51.21
C VAL A 43 -24.75 -21.05 51.12
N PRO A 44 -23.52 -20.90 51.65
CA PRO A 44 -22.73 -19.68 51.49
C PRO A 44 -22.40 -19.36 50.02
N ASN A 45 -22.48 -18.08 49.66
CA ASN A 45 -22.17 -17.58 48.31
C ASN A 45 -20.74 -17.04 48.16
N VAL A 46 -20.04 -16.80 49.28
CA VAL A 46 -18.66 -16.28 49.33
C VAL A 46 -17.85 -17.05 50.38
N GLY A 47 -16.53 -16.89 50.40
CA GLY A 47 -15.67 -17.55 51.40
C GLY A 47 -15.27 -18.99 51.06
N ARG A 48 -15.36 -19.40 49.78
CA ARG A 48 -14.99 -20.75 49.34
C ARG A 48 -13.50 -21.04 49.57
N ILE A 49 -13.19 -22.23 50.07
CA ILE A 49 -11.84 -22.69 50.37
C ILE A 49 -11.49 -23.86 49.46
N GLY A 50 -10.49 -23.64 48.60
CA GLY A 50 -9.98 -24.68 47.70
C GLY A 50 -11.00 -25.17 46.66
N GLU A 51 -10.54 -26.16 45.89
CA GLU A 51 -11.41 -26.86 44.93
C GLU A 51 -12.33 -27.86 45.63
N SER A 52 -13.45 -28.20 44.99
CA SER A 52 -14.37 -29.20 45.53
C SER A 52 -13.78 -30.60 45.42
N ILE A 53 -13.99 -31.41 46.46
CA ILE A 53 -13.51 -32.78 46.50
C ILE A 53 -14.61 -33.72 46.03
N LYS A 54 -14.29 -34.57 45.07
CA LYS A 54 -15.22 -35.54 44.50
C LYS A 54 -14.89 -36.96 44.96
N PHE A 55 -15.91 -37.69 45.41
CA PHE A 55 -15.86 -39.11 45.71
C PHE A 55 -16.66 -39.85 44.64
N GLU A 56 -16.01 -40.63 43.78
CA GLU A 56 -16.69 -41.52 42.83
C GLU A 56 -16.66 -42.95 43.39
N LYS A 57 -17.59 -43.25 44.31
CA LYS A 57 -17.65 -44.54 45.02
C LYS A 57 -18.88 -45.33 44.59
N HIS A 58 -18.80 -46.65 44.69
CA HIS A 58 -19.92 -47.54 44.41
C HIS A 58 -19.91 -48.74 45.35
N ILE A 59 -21.09 -49.35 45.52
CA ILE A 59 -21.27 -50.62 46.23
C ILE A 59 -21.53 -51.70 45.19
N GLU A 60 -20.70 -52.74 45.14
CA GLU A 60 -20.88 -53.90 44.26
C GLU A 60 -21.08 -55.18 45.07
N MET A 61 -22.16 -55.93 44.81
CA MET A 61 -22.46 -57.20 45.48
C MET A 61 -22.95 -58.26 44.49
N TRP A 62 -22.74 -59.54 44.80
CA TRP A 62 -23.04 -60.66 43.89
C TRP A 62 -23.89 -61.74 44.55
N HIS A 63 -24.91 -62.24 43.86
CA HIS A 63 -25.69 -63.40 44.27
C HIS A 63 -25.12 -64.69 43.70
N HIS A 64 -25.02 -65.70 44.56
CA HIS A 64 -24.44 -66.99 44.25
C HIS A 64 -25.53 -68.05 44.24
N SER A 65 -25.42 -69.03 43.33
CA SER A 65 -26.39 -70.14 43.20
C SER A 65 -26.52 -71.04 44.43
N GLY A 66 -25.69 -70.83 45.45
CA GLY A 66 -25.81 -71.44 46.77
C GLY A 66 -26.82 -70.74 47.70
N GLY A 67 -27.53 -69.71 47.22
CA GLY A 67 -28.56 -68.99 47.96
C GLY A 67 -28.01 -67.97 48.95
N TYR A 68 -27.11 -67.10 48.49
CA TYR A 68 -26.54 -66.02 49.30
C TYR A 68 -25.96 -64.87 48.45
N TRP A 69 -25.95 -63.67 49.02
CA TRP A 69 -25.22 -62.50 48.53
C TRP A 69 -23.82 -62.42 49.14
N SER A 70 -22.83 -61.99 48.35
CA SER A 70 -21.49 -61.65 48.83
C SER A 70 -21.19 -60.18 48.65
N TYR A 71 -20.71 -59.53 49.71
CA TYR A 71 -20.26 -58.13 49.72
C TYR A 71 -19.08 -57.98 50.70
N GLU A 72 -17.95 -57.44 50.24
CA GLU A 72 -16.73 -57.17 51.06
C GLU A 72 -16.34 -58.28 52.06
N GLY A 73 -16.40 -59.55 51.63
CA GLY A 73 -16.04 -60.71 52.46
C GLY A 73 -17.15 -61.21 53.41
N ILE A 74 -18.30 -60.54 53.44
CA ILE A 74 -19.51 -60.96 54.16
C ILE A 74 -20.37 -61.83 53.22
N LYS A 75 -21.00 -62.87 53.78
CA LYS A 75 -22.04 -63.67 53.12
C LYS A 75 -23.38 -63.42 53.81
N ILE A 76 -24.38 -63.02 53.05
CA ILE A 76 -25.76 -62.77 53.51
C ILE A 76 -26.63 -63.85 52.88
N TYR A 77 -27.10 -64.81 53.66
CA TYR A 77 -27.89 -65.93 53.11
C TYR A 77 -29.31 -65.51 52.79
N ASP A 78 -29.92 -66.08 51.76
CA ASP A 78 -31.29 -65.74 51.35
C ASP A 78 -32.29 -65.94 52.53
N SER A 79 -32.05 -66.94 53.39
CA SER A 79 -32.86 -67.17 54.59
C SER A 79 -32.75 -66.08 55.66
N GLU A 80 -31.64 -65.31 55.70
CA GLU A 80 -31.48 -64.16 56.61
C GLU A 80 -32.32 -62.96 56.15
N LEU A 81 -32.73 -62.96 54.88
CA LEU A 81 -33.64 -61.99 54.26
C LEU A 81 -35.07 -62.53 54.17
N GLU A 82 -35.41 -63.56 54.94
CA GLU A 82 -36.71 -64.26 54.89
C GLU A 82 -37.06 -64.80 53.48
N ASN A 83 -36.04 -65.03 52.64
CA ASN A 83 -36.14 -65.34 51.20
C ASN A 83 -36.84 -64.27 50.35
N ASN A 84 -36.98 -63.05 50.87
CA ASN A 84 -37.47 -61.90 50.12
C ASN A 84 -36.29 -61.02 49.67
N LEU A 85 -35.71 -61.35 48.52
CA LEU A 85 -34.56 -60.61 47.99
C LEU A 85 -34.91 -59.21 47.45
N THR A 86 -36.19 -58.85 47.41
CA THR A 86 -36.66 -57.51 47.01
C THR A 86 -36.74 -56.52 48.17
N ASP A 87 -36.52 -56.98 49.40
CA ASP A 87 -36.51 -56.12 50.60
C ASP A 87 -35.19 -55.35 50.71
N GLU A 88 -35.22 -54.14 50.15
CA GLU A 88 -34.11 -53.19 50.19
C GLU A 88 -33.61 -52.89 51.61
N ASP A 89 -34.54 -52.66 52.55
CA ASP A 89 -34.21 -52.26 53.91
C ASP A 89 -33.55 -53.42 54.68
N ALA A 90 -34.05 -54.64 54.47
CA ALA A 90 -33.45 -55.85 55.04
C ALA A 90 -32.03 -56.07 54.50
N LEU A 91 -31.82 -55.91 53.19
CA LEU A 91 -30.50 -56.05 52.57
C LEU A 91 -29.53 -54.95 53.02
N ALA A 92 -29.98 -53.69 53.03
CA ALA A 92 -29.20 -52.54 53.52
C ALA A 92 -28.85 -52.67 55.01
N LYS A 93 -29.69 -53.35 55.81
CA LYS A 93 -29.42 -53.65 57.22
C LYS A 93 -28.46 -54.83 57.40
N ALA A 94 -28.52 -55.83 56.53
CA ALA A 94 -27.63 -56.99 56.54
C ALA A 94 -26.19 -56.61 56.15
N ILE A 95 -26.02 -55.60 55.31
CA ILE A 95 -24.75 -54.93 55.05
C ILE A 95 -24.41 -54.04 56.27
N LYS A 96 -23.82 -54.66 57.30
CA LYS A 96 -23.55 -54.03 58.60
C LYS A 96 -22.58 -52.83 58.50
N GLY A 97 -23.08 -51.60 58.38
CA GLY A 97 -22.31 -50.40 58.73
C GLY A 97 -22.70 -49.09 58.03
N GLU A 98 -22.39 -47.97 58.69
CA GLU A 98 -22.23 -46.66 58.06
C GLU A 98 -20.99 -46.71 57.15
N PHE A 99 -21.13 -46.24 55.91
CA PHE A 99 -20.06 -46.29 54.92
C PHE A 99 -19.12 -45.12 55.16
N THR A 100 -17.85 -45.44 55.34
CA THR A 100 -16.80 -44.43 55.49
C THR A 100 -15.98 -44.37 54.21
N PHE A 101 -16.06 -43.26 53.50
CA PHE A 101 -15.18 -42.96 52.39
C PHE A 101 -14.06 -42.05 52.87
N GLU A 102 -12.81 -42.48 52.68
CA GLU A 102 -11.64 -41.65 52.94
C GLU A 102 -11.06 -41.10 51.64
N CYS A 103 -10.58 -39.86 51.69
CA CYS A 103 -9.83 -39.20 50.65
C CYS A 103 -8.65 -38.46 51.27
N ASP A 104 -7.46 -38.64 50.69
CA ASP A 104 -6.27 -37.90 51.11
C ASP A 104 -6.42 -36.44 50.67
N LEU A 105 -6.15 -35.52 51.59
CA LEU A 105 -6.13 -34.10 51.30
C LEU A 105 -4.72 -33.69 50.91
N ASP A 106 -4.63 -32.74 49.99
CA ASP A 106 -3.39 -32.01 49.80
C ASP A 106 -2.93 -31.42 51.15
N SER A 107 -1.62 -31.47 51.41
CA SER A 107 -1.08 -31.10 52.71
C SER A 107 -1.35 -29.63 53.05
N GLU A 108 -1.38 -28.76 52.05
CA GLU A 108 -1.69 -27.34 52.19
C GLU A 108 -3.19 -27.13 52.48
N LEU A 109 -4.06 -27.82 51.74
CA LEU A 109 -5.51 -27.77 51.98
C LEU A 109 -5.88 -28.31 53.36
N TYR A 110 -5.28 -29.42 53.80
CA TYR A 110 -5.55 -30.01 55.11
C TYR A 110 -5.17 -29.05 56.24
N GLU A 111 -3.97 -28.46 56.19
CA GLU A 111 -3.50 -27.50 57.20
C GLU A 111 -4.35 -26.24 57.26
N ARG A 112 -4.94 -25.82 56.13
CA ARG A 112 -5.89 -24.71 56.07
C ARG A 112 -7.21 -25.06 56.76
N LEU A 113 -7.78 -26.22 56.43
CA LEU A 113 -9.09 -26.62 56.95
C LEU A 113 -9.10 -26.85 58.46
N ILE A 114 -8.00 -27.36 59.04
CA ILE A 114 -7.95 -27.65 60.49
C ILE A 114 -7.79 -26.43 61.39
N LYS A 115 -7.45 -25.26 60.83
CA LYS A 115 -7.24 -24.01 61.58
C LYS A 115 -8.51 -23.15 61.70
N ILE A 116 -9.59 -23.56 61.05
CA ILE A 116 -10.86 -22.83 61.01
C ILE A 116 -11.71 -23.29 62.20
N GLU A 117 -12.20 -22.33 63.00
CA GLU A 117 -13.05 -22.66 64.16
C GLU A 117 -14.44 -23.14 63.74
N ASP A 118 -15.10 -22.43 62.81
CA ASP A 118 -16.44 -22.75 62.27
C ASP A 118 -16.36 -23.04 60.76
N LEU A 119 -16.15 -24.30 60.41
CA LEU A 119 -16.03 -24.74 59.02
C LEU A 119 -17.39 -25.20 58.47
N LYS A 120 -17.85 -24.58 57.40
CA LYS A 120 -19.04 -25.03 56.66
C LYS A 120 -18.65 -25.93 55.51
N VAL A 121 -19.25 -27.12 55.41
CA VAL A 121 -19.01 -28.08 54.33
C VAL A 121 -20.30 -28.41 53.63
N VAL A 122 -20.40 -27.98 52.38
CA VAL A 122 -21.56 -28.23 51.53
C VAL A 122 -21.37 -29.58 50.84
N CYS A 123 -22.29 -30.51 51.11
CA CYS A 123 -22.41 -31.81 50.47
C CYS A 123 -23.41 -31.73 49.31
N SER A 124 -22.97 -32.14 48.13
CA SER A 124 -23.84 -32.35 46.96
C SER A 124 -23.49 -33.65 46.23
N THR A 125 -24.30 -34.04 45.24
CA THR A 125 -24.04 -35.21 44.39
C THR A 125 -24.07 -34.83 42.92
N THR A 126 -23.27 -35.50 42.09
CA THR A 126 -23.34 -35.32 40.64
C THR A 126 -24.41 -36.18 39.98
N LEU A 127 -25.18 -37.00 40.73
CA LEU A 127 -26.33 -37.71 40.18
C LEU A 127 -27.41 -36.71 39.79
N LYS A 128 -27.94 -36.87 38.58
CA LYS A 128 -29.02 -36.02 38.07
C LYS A 128 -30.31 -36.81 37.96
N ASP A 129 -31.42 -36.12 38.14
CA ASP A 129 -32.70 -36.64 37.71
C ASP A 129 -32.73 -36.64 36.17
N PRO A 130 -32.95 -37.80 35.54
CA PRO A 130 -32.91 -37.88 34.08
C PRO A 130 -34.07 -37.14 33.39
N VAL A 131 -35.15 -36.79 34.11
CA VAL A 131 -36.30 -36.08 33.56
C VAL A 131 -36.13 -34.56 33.68
N THR A 132 -35.67 -34.06 34.83
CA THR A 132 -35.50 -32.62 35.04
C THR A 132 -34.09 -32.12 34.71
N GLY A 133 -33.09 -33.00 34.70
CA GLY A 133 -31.68 -32.64 34.55
C GLY A 133 -31.06 -31.98 35.78
N GLU A 134 -31.85 -31.80 36.84
CA GLU A 134 -31.43 -31.23 38.12
C GLU A 134 -30.64 -32.26 38.93
N TYR A 135 -29.71 -31.80 39.77
CA TYR A 135 -28.98 -32.68 40.66
C TYR A 135 -29.92 -33.23 41.74
N LYS A 136 -29.84 -34.53 41.99
CA LYS A 136 -30.57 -35.20 43.07
C LYS A 136 -30.03 -34.71 44.42
N ALA A 137 -30.83 -34.82 45.47
CA ALA A 137 -30.38 -34.45 46.80
C ALA A 137 -29.52 -35.57 47.41
N ILE A 138 -28.60 -35.22 48.31
CA ILE A 138 -27.83 -36.21 49.09
C ILE A 138 -28.74 -37.19 49.85
N ASN A 139 -29.93 -36.75 50.26
CA ASN A 139 -30.91 -37.58 50.96
C ASN A 139 -31.59 -38.64 50.05
N ASP A 140 -31.44 -38.56 48.73
CA ASP A 140 -31.94 -39.59 47.80
C ASP A 140 -31.03 -40.82 47.76
N ILE A 141 -29.77 -40.67 48.17
CA ILE A 141 -28.77 -41.75 48.20
C ILE A 141 -28.32 -42.15 49.60
N PHE A 142 -28.62 -41.36 50.65
CA PHE A 142 -28.34 -41.71 52.04
C PHE A 142 -29.59 -41.60 52.94
N TYR A 143 -29.71 -42.50 53.93
CA TYR A 143 -30.85 -42.52 54.88
C TYR A 143 -30.83 -41.38 55.91
N LYS A 144 -29.66 -40.77 56.15
CA LYS A 144 -29.46 -39.71 57.14
C LYS A 144 -28.46 -38.68 56.58
N LYS A 145 -28.51 -37.45 57.12
CA LYS A 145 -27.50 -36.42 56.85
C LYS A 145 -26.11 -37.00 57.16
N PRO A 146 -25.17 -36.98 56.20
CA PRO A 146 -23.84 -37.54 56.39
C PRO A 146 -23.05 -36.72 57.41
N SER A 147 -22.03 -37.34 58.00
CA SER A 147 -21.06 -36.66 58.86
C SER A 147 -19.69 -36.62 58.18
N ILE A 148 -18.93 -35.57 58.49
CA ILE A 148 -17.60 -35.32 57.94
C ILE A 148 -16.63 -35.17 59.10
N GLU A 149 -15.50 -35.88 59.03
CA GLU A 149 -14.38 -35.72 59.95
C GLU A 149 -13.10 -35.39 59.17
N LEU A 150 -12.32 -34.45 59.70
CA LEU A 150 -10.97 -34.14 59.22
C LEU A 150 -9.95 -34.65 60.25
N LYS A 151 -9.07 -35.58 59.85
CA LYS A 151 -7.97 -36.05 60.71
C LYS A 151 -6.87 -36.71 59.89
N ASN A 152 -5.64 -36.64 60.39
CA ASN A 152 -4.45 -37.30 59.82
C ASN A 152 -4.19 -37.03 58.33
N GLY A 153 -4.41 -35.80 57.85
CA GLY A 153 -4.22 -35.46 56.44
C GLY A 153 -5.34 -35.94 55.51
N LYS A 154 -6.46 -36.42 56.07
CA LYS A 154 -7.56 -37.04 55.32
C LYS A 154 -8.90 -36.44 55.69
N ILE A 155 -9.83 -36.53 54.76
CA ILE A 155 -11.26 -36.33 54.98
C ILE A 155 -11.97 -37.68 55.02
N TYR A 156 -12.86 -37.83 55.99
CA TYR A 156 -13.71 -39.00 56.19
C TYR A 156 -15.16 -38.60 56.01
N PHE A 157 -15.78 -39.02 54.91
CA PHE A 157 -17.22 -38.91 54.70
C PHE A 157 -17.90 -40.16 55.26
N LYS A 158 -18.91 -39.99 56.11
CA LYS A 158 -19.65 -41.10 56.71
C LYS A 158 -21.15 -40.98 56.43
N GLY A 159 -21.74 -42.01 55.82
CA GLY A 159 -23.17 -42.04 55.51
C GLY A 159 -23.73 -43.45 55.42
N LYS A 160 -25.02 -43.63 55.79
CA LYS A 160 -25.73 -44.90 55.62
C LYS A 160 -26.42 -44.94 54.24
N PRO A 161 -25.94 -45.74 53.28
CA PRO A 161 -26.43 -45.70 51.90
C PRO A 161 -27.82 -46.30 51.74
N LYS A 162 -28.54 -45.85 50.71
CA LYS A 162 -29.81 -46.42 50.23
C LYS A 162 -29.56 -47.31 49.01
N LEU A 163 -30.06 -48.54 49.05
CA LEU A 163 -29.87 -49.52 47.97
C LEU A 163 -31.03 -49.40 46.97
N ASN A 164 -31.18 -48.25 46.33
CA ASN A 164 -32.35 -47.88 45.52
C ASN A 164 -32.79 -48.94 44.49
N PHE A 165 -33.71 -49.84 44.89
CA PHE A 165 -34.29 -50.85 44.00
C PHE A 165 -35.46 -50.29 43.22
N TYR A 166 -35.64 -50.76 41.98
CA TYR A 166 -36.77 -50.39 41.15
C TYR A 166 -38.07 -51.01 41.68
N LYS A 167 -39.02 -50.16 42.10
CA LYS A 167 -40.25 -50.58 42.81
C LYS A 167 -41.56 -50.27 42.09
N LYS A 168 -41.54 -49.48 41.01
CA LYS A 168 -42.72 -48.80 40.44
C LYS A 168 -43.76 -49.77 39.85
N GLU A 169 -43.36 -50.93 39.34
CA GLU A 169 -44.23 -51.80 38.52
C GLU A 169 -44.21 -53.30 38.89
N ARG A 170 -43.47 -53.71 39.94
CA ARG A 170 -43.28 -55.12 40.38
C ARG A 170 -42.83 -56.09 39.27
N ILE A 171 -42.12 -55.58 38.27
CA ILE A 171 -41.59 -56.35 37.14
C ILE A 171 -40.43 -57.22 37.61
N THR A 172 -40.42 -58.47 37.17
CA THR A 172 -39.41 -59.48 37.47
C THR A 172 -38.69 -59.93 36.20
N PHE A 173 -37.61 -60.70 36.35
CA PHE A 173 -36.94 -61.31 35.19
C PHE A 173 -37.86 -62.29 34.44
N GLU A 174 -38.74 -62.99 35.15
CA GLU A 174 -39.70 -63.93 34.54
C GLU A 174 -40.65 -63.21 33.56
N ASP A 175 -41.09 -62.00 33.92
CA ASP A 175 -41.97 -61.18 33.06
C ASP A 175 -41.29 -60.77 31.74
N ILE A 176 -39.96 -60.75 31.71
CA ILE A 176 -39.18 -60.29 30.53
C ILE A 176 -38.68 -61.47 29.69
N ILE A 177 -38.19 -62.54 30.32
CA ILE A 177 -37.61 -63.70 29.60
C ILE A 177 -38.64 -64.78 29.26
N ASP A 178 -39.86 -64.69 29.82
CA ASP A 178 -40.96 -65.65 29.62
C ASP A 178 -40.58 -67.11 30.01
N ASP A 179 -39.83 -67.26 31.12
CA ASP A 179 -39.43 -68.54 31.72
C ASP A 179 -39.32 -68.42 33.25
N VAL A 180 -39.36 -69.54 33.97
CA VAL A 180 -39.49 -69.58 35.44
C VAL A 180 -38.13 -69.66 36.15
N LEU A 181 -37.90 -68.74 37.09
CA LEU A 181 -36.77 -68.73 38.01
C LEU A 181 -37.17 -69.28 39.39
N GLU A 182 -36.24 -69.96 40.06
CA GLU A 182 -36.44 -70.47 41.42
C GLU A 182 -36.34 -69.35 42.48
N VAL A 183 -35.67 -68.25 42.14
CA VAL A 183 -35.41 -67.10 43.01
C VAL A 183 -35.55 -65.81 42.21
N GLN A 184 -36.33 -64.86 42.74
CA GLN A 184 -36.52 -63.55 42.11
C GLN A 184 -35.45 -62.56 42.59
N ILE A 185 -34.66 -62.04 41.66
CA ILE A 185 -33.66 -61.00 41.91
C ILE A 185 -34.25 -59.65 41.48
N PRO A 186 -34.25 -58.60 42.33
CA PRO A 186 -34.76 -57.29 41.95
C PRO A 186 -33.88 -56.58 40.91
N PHE A 187 -34.46 -55.57 40.26
CA PHE A 187 -33.72 -54.63 39.44
C PHE A 187 -33.23 -53.46 40.27
N VAL A 188 -31.99 -53.04 40.04
CA VAL A 188 -31.47 -51.76 40.54
C VAL A 188 -32.12 -50.64 39.74
N ASP A 189 -32.55 -49.57 40.41
CA ASP A 189 -33.07 -48.39 39.72
C ASP A 189 -31.93 -47.75 38.89
N PRO A 190 -32.09 -47.60 37.57
CA PRO A 190 -31.02 -47.17 36.67
C PRO A 190 -30.58 -45.73 36.94
N ASP A 191 -31.35 -44.94 37.68
CA ASP A 191 -30.96 -43.59 38.11
C ASP A 191 -29.87 -43.61 39.20
N TYR A 192 -29.64 -44.76 39.85
CA TYR A 192 -28.76 -44.91 41.02
C TYR A 192 -27.73 -46.03 40.88
N GLY A 193 -27.73 -46.77 39.77
CA GLY A 193 -26.82 -47.90 39.57
C GLY A 193 -27.30 -48.85 38.48
N MET A 194 -26.93 -50.13 38.59
CA MET A 194 -27.30 -51.17 37.62
C MET A 194 -27.20 -52.59 38.19
N ASN A 195 -27.89 -53.53 37.55
CA ASN A 195 -27.60 -54.95 37.69
C ASN A 195 -26.29 -55.31 36.97
N LEU A 196 -25.65 -56.39 37.40
CA LEU A 196 -24.45 -56.96 36.79
C LEU A 196 -24.68 -58.45 36.48
N TYR A 197 -23.94 -58.98 35.51
CA TYR A 197 -24.06 -60.38 35.10
C TYR A 197 -22.69 -61.05 34.99
N ALA A 198 -22.51 -62.22 35.57
CA ALA A 198 -21.30 -63.01 35.36
C ALA A 198 -21.50 -63.94 34.15
N ILE A 199 -20.67 -63.75 33.13
CA ILE A 199 -20.83 -64.37 31.81
C ILE A 199 -19.96 -65.62 31.67
N TRP A 200 -20.49 -66.65 31.02
CA TRP A 200 -19.83 -67.91 30.75
C TRP A 200 -19.89 -68.26 29.26
N SER A 201 -18.85 -68.95 28.77
CA SER A 201 -18.82 -69.46 27.39
C SER A 201 -19.58 -70.77 27.27
N ARG A 202 -20.35 -70.89 26.18
CA ARG A 202 -21.01 -72.11 25.69
C ARG A 202 -20.13 -72.90 24.70
N LYS A 203 -19.08 -72.28 24.14
CA LYS A 203 -18.09 -72.94 23.28
C LYS A 203 -17.07 -73.67 24.15
N SER A 204 -17.40 -74.88 24.60
CA SER A 204 -16.40 -75.81 25.14
C SER A 204 -16.84 -77.23 24.83
N GLY A 205 -16.15 -77.85 23.87
CA GLY A 205 -16.27 -79.29 23.66
C GLY A 205 -15.78 -80.03 24.91
N GLY A 206 -16.71 -80.65 25.63
CA GLY A 206 -16.45 -81.49 26.81
C GLY A 206 -16.69 -80.81 28.16
N ASN A 207 -17.93 -80.87 28.68
CA ASN A 207 -18.37 -80.76 30.09
C ASN A 207 -17.68 -79.78 31.07
N LYS A 208 -17.05 -78.68 30.61
CA LYS A 208 -16.62 -77.57 31.48
C LYS A 208 -16.91 -76.25 30.79
N SER A 209 -17.87 -75.48 31.30
CA SER A 209 -18.07 -74.08 30.96
C SER A 209 -16.90 -73.24 31.51
N VAL A 210 -16.54 -72.16 30.81
CA VAL A 210 -15.44 -71.25 31.18
C VAL A 210 -16.01 -69.87 31.50
N GLY A 211 -15.71 -69.34 32.69
CA GLY A 211 -16.11 -67.99 33.09
C GLY A 211 -15.36 -66.95 32.26
N LEU A 212 -16.11 -66.04 31.63
CA LEU A 212 -15.59 -64.98 30.76
C LEU A 212 -15.41 -63.65 31.50
N GLY A 213 -16.15 -63.44 32.60
CA GLY A 213 -16.03 -62.26 33.46
C GLY A 213 -17.38 -61.58 33.71
N GLY A 214 -17.38 -60.48 34.47
CA GLY A 214 -18.57 -59.67 34.71
C GLY A 214 -18.90 -58.78 33.51
N ALA A 215 -20.19 -58.59 33.25
CA ALA A 215 -20.79 -57.67 32.29
C ALA A 215 -21.76 -56.73 33.01
N TRP A 216 -21.93 -55.53 32.47
CA TRP A 216 -22.90 -54.56 32.98
C TRP A 216 -24.31 -54.88 32.47
N GLY A 217 -25.32 -54.59 33.28
CA GLY A 217 -26.72 -54.71 32.92
C GLY A 217 -27.29 -53.39 32.43
N TYR A 218 -28.12 -53.46 31.40
CA TYR A 218 -28.90 -52.33 30.90
C TYR A 218 -30.37 -52.52 31.28
N PHE A 219 -30.95 -51.59 32.04
CA PHE A 219 -32.36 -51.63 32.39
C PHE A 219 -32.98 -50.27 32.12
N ASN A 220 -34.00 -50.24 31.27
CA ASN A 220 -34.75 -49.02 30.96
C ASN A 220 -36.12 -49.12 31.61
N LYS A 221 -36.42 -48.17 32.51
CA LYS A 221 -37.67 -48.14 33.28
C LYS A 221 -38.90 -47.73 32.46
N ASP A 222 -38.70 -47.08 31.31
CA ASP A 222 -39.79 -46.64 30.42
C ASP A 222 -40.11 -47.69 29.34
N ASP A 223 -39.15 -48.53 29.00
CA ASP A 223 -39.32 -49.71 28.13
C ASP A 223 -38.46 -50.87 28.63
N ILE A 224 -39.07 -51.76 29.40
CA ILE A 224 -38.39 -52.90 30.04
C ILE A 224 -37.84 -53.93 29.05
N PHE A 225 -38.28 -53.90 27.79
CA PHE A 225 -37.78 -54.76 26.73
C PHE A 225 -36.68 -54.08 25.90
N ALA A 226 -36.44 -52.78 26.12
CA ALA A 226 -35.44 -52.03 25.38
C ALA A 226 -34.05 -52.66 25.53
N THR A 227 -33.40 -52.82 24.40
CA THR A 227 -31.99 -53.17 24.34
C THR A 227 -31.15 -51.89 24.27
N PRO A 228 -29.91 -51.89 24.76
CA PRO A 228 -29.08 -50.70 24.72
C PRO A 228 -28.82 -50.26 23.27
N ASN A 229 -28.88 -48.95 23.03
CA ASN A 229 -28.59 -48.38 21.71
C ASN A 229 -27.09 -48.52 21.40
N VAL A 230 -26.75 -49.29 20.37
CA VAL A 230 -25.37 -49.36 19.87
C VAL A 230 -25.15 -48.16 18.93
N PRO A 231 -24.18 -47.25 19.21
CA PRO A 231 -23.88 -46.15 18.31
C PRO A 231 -23.45 -46.67 16.94
N THR A 232 -23.98 -46.09 15.88
CA THR A 232 -23.62 -46.49 14.51
C THR A 232 -22.20 -46.04 14.15
N ILE A 233 -21.54 -46.76 13.24
CA ILE A 233 -20.19 -46.40 12.75
C ILE A 233 -20.13 -44.94 12.24
N ASP A 234 -21.22 -44.44 11.65
CA ASP A 234 -21.26 -43.09 11.08
C ASP A 234 -21.48 -41.99 12.13
N GLU A 235 -22.18 -42.27 13.24
CA GLU A 235 -22.28 -41.34 14.38
C GLU A 235 -20.92 -41.11 15.05
N ILE A 236 -20.09 -42.16 15.16
CA ILE A 236 -18.75 -42.09 15.76
C ILE A 236 -17.77 -41.32 14.86
N LYS A 237 -17.83 -41.50 13.53
CA LYS A 237 -16.99 -40.76 12.56
C LYS A 237 -17.20 -39.25 12.60
N HIS A 238 -18.40 -38.79 12.94
CA HIS A 238 -18.73 -37.37 12.96
C HIS A 238 -18.24 -36.64 14.22
N LEU A 239 -18.09 -37.34 15.33
CA LEU A 239 -17.70 -36.75 16.62
C LEU A 239 -16.17 -36.62 16.77
N VAL A 240 -15.41 -37.45 16.07
CA VAL A 240 -13.94 -37.43 16.09
C VAL A 240 -13.49 -37.62 14.65
N ASN A 241 -12.81 -36.63 14.07
CA ASN A 241 -12.29 -36.65 12.68
C ASN A 241 -11.28 -37.81 12.45
N ILE A 242 -11.73 -39.06 12.51
CA ILE A 242 -10.94 -40.28 12.37
C ILE A 242 -11.40 -40.97 11.07
N PRO A 243 -10.59 -40.91 10.00
CA PRO A 243 -10.92 -41.56 8.75
C PRO A 243 -10.60 -43.07 8.84
N ASN A 244 -11.60 -43.91 8.57
CA ASN A 244 -11.54 -45.39 8.45
C ASN A 244 -11.57 -46.24 9.73
N ILE A 245 -12.77 -46.42 10.27
CA ILE A 245 -13.12 -47.63 11.04
C ILE A 245 -14.22 -48.37 10.27
N GLU A 246 -13.86 -49.45 9.57
CA GLU A 246 -14.83 -50.31 8.86
C GLU A 246 -15.33 -51.48 9.74
N ASN A 247 -14.83 -51.63 10.97
CA ASN A 247 -15.20 -52.76 11.84
C ASN A 247 -15.27 -52.37 13.33
N TYR A 248 -16.33 -52.80 14.02
CA TYR A 248 -16.64 -52.42 15.41
C TYR A 248 -15.60 -52.87 16.45
N SER A 249 -14.68 -53.78 16.10
CA SER A 249 -13.71 -54.36 17.06
C SER A 249 -12.72 -53.35 17.65
N HIS A 250 -12.48 -52.23 16.96
CA HIS A 250 -11.46 -51.24 17.34
C HIS A 250 -12.04 -49.97 17.99
N ILE A 251 -13.36 -49.85 18.11
CA ILE A 251 -14.03 -48.65 18.67
C ILE A 251 -13.76 -48.51 20.17
N LEU A 252 -13.68 -49.62 20.89
CA LEU A 252 -13.41 -49.62 22.34
C LEU A 252 -11.92 -49.41 22.68
N ASP A 253 -11.03 -49.41 21.68
CA ASP A 253 -9.61 -49.09 21.85
C ASP A 253 -9.35 -47.57 21.81
N ILE A 254 -10.38 -46.74 21.59
CA ILE A 254 -10.28 -45.27 21.54
C ILE A 254 -10.15 -44.73 22.98
N PRO A 255 -9.04 -44.06 23.34
CA PRO A 255 -8.87 -43.50 24.66
C PRO A 255 -9.90 -42.37 24.91
N ASN A 256 -10.61 -42.44 26.03
CA ASN A 256 -11.64 -41.49 26.46
C ASN A 256 -12.95 -41.48 25.63
N ILE A 257 -13.36 -42.63 25.07
CA ILE A 257 -14.62 -42.77 24.31
C ILE A 257 -15.86 -42.27 25.10
N ASP A 258 -15.84 -42.41 26.41
CA ASP A 258 -16.80 -41.88 27.39
C ASP A 258 -16.94 -40.36 27.35
N LYS A 259 -15.83 -39.63 27.19
CA LYS A 259 -15.82 -38.16 27.08
C LYS A 259 -16.29 -37.67 25.71
N ILE A 260 -16.17 -38.51 24.69
CA ILE A 260 -16.47 -38.18 23.29
C ILE A 260 -17.95 -38.34 22.98
N LEU A 261 -18.57 -39.41 23.48
CA LEU A 261 -19.98 -39.70 23.23
C LEU A 261 -20.93 -38.95 24.17
N GLU A 262 -20.40 -38.27 25.19
CA GLU A 262 -21.16 -37.65 26.29
C GLU A 262 -22.22 -38.60 26.90
N ARG A 263 -21.99 -39.91 26.78
CA ARG A 263 -22.87 -40.99 27.25
C ARG A 263 -22.09 -41.88 28.22
N PRO A 264 -22.72 -42.36 29.30
CA PRO A 264 -22.08 -43.36 30.16
C PRO A 264 -21.71 -44.61 29.33
N ILE A 265 -20.52 -45.19 29.55
CA ILE A 265 -20.08 -46.47 28.91
C ILE A 265 -21.11 -47.62 29.11
N GLN A 266 -22.04 -47.43 30.03
CA GLN A 266 -23.12 -48.33 30.42
C GLN A 266 -23.99 -48.84 29.26
N GLU A 267 -24.02 -48.15 28.11
CA GLU A 267 -24.79 -48.59 26.93
C GLU A 267 -23.97 -49.49 25.96
N LEU A 268 -22.63 -49.46 26.01
CA LEU A 268 -21.77 -50.16 25.05
C LEU A 268 -21.43 -51.57 25.53
N GLY A 269 -22.20 -52.56 25.06
CA GLY A 269 -21.94 -53.98 25.33
C GLY A 269 -22.45 -54.48 26.69
N ALA A 270 -23.32 -53.71 27.35
CA ALA A 270 -24.16 -54.17 28.45
C ALA A 270 -25.26 -55.11 27.95
N ILE A 271 -25.89 -55.83 28.88
CA ILE A 271 -26.89 -56.85 28.59
C ILE A 271 -28.23 -56.40 29.17
N ALA A 272 -29.25 -56.27 28.33
CA ALA A 272 -30.61 -56.07 28.79
C ALA A 272 -31.24 -57.40 29.25
N PRO A 273 -32.18 -57.38 30.22
CA PRO A 273 -32.91 -58.58 30.62
C PRO A 273 -33.60 -59.28 29.45
N SER A 274 -34.14 -58.53 28.47
CA SER A 274 -34.76 -59.05 27.24
C SER A 274 -33.80 -59.77 26.30
N GLN A 275 -32.48 -59.62 26.50
CA GLN A 275 -31.44 -60.32 25.75
C GLN A 275 -31.04 -61.64 26.42
N ILE A 276 -31.62 -61.96 27.57
CA ILE A 276 -31.53 -63.28 28.21
C ILE A 276 -32.74 -64.10 27.73
N LYS A 277 -32.46 -65.21 27.07
CA LYS A 277 -33.43 -66.02 26.34
C LYS A 277 -34.27 -66.94 27.23
N ASP A 278 -33.69 -67.46 28.31
CA ASP A 278 -34.31 -68.47 29.16
C ASP A 278 -33.71 -68.50 30.58
N SER A 279 -34.33 -69.26 31.48
CA SER A 279 -33.87 -69.43 32.87
C SER A 279 -32.49 -70.10 33.01
N SER A 280 -31.97 -70.74 31.94
CA SER A 280 -30.60 -71.26 31.94
C SER A 280 -29.56 -70.15 31.74
N GLY A 281 -30.02 -68.93 31.43
CA GLY A 281 -29.19 -67.74 31.24
C GLY A 281 -28.64 -67.61 29.84
N HIS A 282 -29.10 -68.40 28.86
CA HIS A 282 -28.61 -68.26 27.48
C HIS A 282 -28.90 -66.87 26.93
N LEU A 283 -27.95 -66.27 26.19
CA LEU A 283 -28.20 -65.00 25.54
C LEU A 283 -28.88 -65.20 24.16
N VAL A 284 -29.63 -64.18 23.73
CA VAL A 284 -30.18 -64.10 22.36
C VAL A 284 -29.02 -63.94 21.36
N ASP A 285 -29.10 -64.63 20.22
CA ASP A 285 -28.06 -64.59 19.19
C ASP A 285 -28.03 -63.22 18.47
N GLY A 286 -26.86 -62.81 17.98
CA GLY A 286 -26.72 -61.70 17.04
C GLY A 286 -26.24 -60.35 17.60
N PHE A 287 -25.78 -60.27 18.85
CA PHE A 287 -25.17 -59.05 19.40
C PHE A 287 -23.79 -59.30 20.02
N LYS A 288 -23.04 -58.22 20.28
CA LYS A 288 -21.74 -58.27 20.95
C LYS A 288 -21.86 -57.70 22.35
N LEU A 289 -21.19 -58.33 23.31
CA LEU A 289 -21.16 -57.92 24.71
C LEU A 289 -19.73 -57.72 25.19
N VAL A 290 -19.56 -56.90 26.23
CA VAL A 290 -18.28 -56.68 26.89
C VAL A 290 -18.32 -57.36 28.26
N CYS A 291 -17.41 -58.31 28.49
CA CYS A 291 -17.24 -58.92 29.80
C CYS A 291 -15.77 -59.22 30.10
N GLY A 292 -15.36 -59.06 31.36
CA GLY A 292 -13.97 -59.29 31.78
C GLY A 292 -12.93 -58.43 31.02
N GLY A 293 -13.34 -57.27 30.51
CA GLY A 293 -12.51 -56.38 29.69
C GLY A 293 -12.30 -56.83 28.24
N LYS A 294 -13.10 -57.79 27.74
CA LYS A 294 -13.02 -58.32 26.36
C LYS A 294 -14.39 -58.35 25.69
N VAL A 295 -14.38 -58.37 24.35
CA VAL A 295 -15.59 -58.42 23.53
C VAL A 295 -15.90 -59.86 23.11
N TYR A 296 -17.14 -60.29 23.29
CA TYR A 296 -17.64 -61.61 22.91
C TYR A 296 -18.90 -61.50 22.04
N VAL A 297 -19.18 -62.54 21.25
CA VAL A 297 -20.43 -62.68 20.49
C VAL A 297 -21.45 -63.42 21.35
N SER A 298 -22.68 -62.93 21.41
CA SER A 298 -23.73 -63.42 22.32
C SER A 298 -24.15 -64.86 22.05
N ASP A 299 -24.07 -65.31 20.79
CA ASP A 299 -24.42 -66.65 20.30
C ASP A 299 -23.78 -67.80 21.11
N GLU A 300 -22.68 -67.51 21.80
CA GLU A 300 -21.88 -68.50 22.52
C GLU A 300 -21.72 -68.15 23.98
N CYS A 301 -22.57 -67.29 24.52
CA CYS A 301 -22.49 -66.79 25.87
C CYS A 301 -23.78 -67.07 26.66
N SER A 302 -23.64 -67.15 27.99
CA SER A 302 -24.76 -67.22 28.93
C SER A 302 -24.45 -66.47 30.22
N VAL A 303 -25.47 -65.90 30.85
CA VAL A 303 -25.44 -65.42 32.24
C VAL A 303 -25.41 -66.66 33.14
N GLY A 304 -24.29 -66.85 33.82
CA GLY A 304 -24.04 -68.10 34.52
C GLY A 304 -23.91 -69.31 33.58
N SER A 305 -23.65 -70.46 34.18
CA SER A 305 -23.63 -71.75 33.47
C SER A 305 -24.82 -72.59 33.95
N GLY A 306 -26.04 -72.10 33.71
CA GLY A 306 -27.27 -72.66 34.26
C GLY A 306 -27.56 -72.27 35.71
N THR A 307 -26.76 -71.37 36.29
CA THR A 307 -26.93 -70.87 37.67
C THR A 307 -27.94 -69.72 37.79
N PHE A 308 -28.24 -69.05 36.68
CA PHE A 308 -29.17 -67.92 36.61
C PHE A 308 -30.56 -68.28 37.13
N LYS A 309 -31.02 -69.50 36.86
CA LYS A 309 -32.29 -70.05 37.38
C LYS A 309 -32.47 -69.88 38.90
N LYS A 310 -31.38 -69.91 39.66
CA LYS A 310 -31.39 -69.76 41.13
C LYS A 310 -31.02 -68.35 41.61
N GLY A 311 -31.10 -67.36 40.72
CA GLY A 311 -30.58 -66.01 40.96
C GLY A 311 -29.05 -65.89 40.91
N GLY A 312 -28.34 -67.01 40.78
CA GLY A 312 -26.88 -67.03 40.81
C GLY A 312 -26.26 -66.47 39.53
N ALA A 313 -25.13 -65.76 39.66
CA ALA A 313 -24.44 -65.03 38.58
C ALA A 313 -25.06 -63.66 38.23
N VAL A 314 -25.93 -63.12 39.08
CA VAL A 314 -26.41 -61.73 39.03
C VAL A 314 -25.77 -60.92 40.16
N GLY A 315 -25.38 -59.68 39.88
CA GLY A 315 -24.88 -58.74 40.88
C GLY A 315 -25.61 -57.41 40.84
N PHE A 316 -25.34 -56.55 41.81
CA PHE A 316 -25.79 -55.18 41.88
C PHE A 316 -24.61 -54.24 41.99
N ARG A 317 -24.73 -53.08 41.36
CA ARG A 317 -23.88 -51.93 41.56
C ARG A 317 -24.74 -50.71 41.88
N PHE A 318 -24.43 -50.00 42.96
CA PHE A 318 -25.05 -48.72 43.32
C PHE A 318 -23.98 -47.63 43.36
N ASP A 319 -24.20 -46.51 42.67
CA ASP A 319 -23.23 -45.42 42.55
C ASP A 319 -23.53 -44.29 43.56
N TYR A 320 -22.50 -43.78 44.24
CA TYR A 320 -22.56 -42.70 45.24
C TYR A 320 -21.54 -41.60 44.92
N PRO A 321 -21.78 -40.78 43.88
CA PRO A 321 -20.87 -39.70 43.55
C PRO A 321 -21.13 -38.49 44.44
N ILE A 322 -20.23 -38.20 45.38
CA ILE A 322 -20.37 -37.13 46.38
C ILE A 322 -19.40 -35.99 46.05
N VAL A 323 -19.83 -34.75 46.26
CA VAL A 323 -19.00 -33.55 46.12
C VAL A 323 -19.03 -32.78 47.43
N LEU A 324 -17.86 -32.42 47.94
CA LEU A 324 -17.69 -31.60 49.15
C LEU A 324 -17.06 -30.26 48.77
N THR A 325 -17.66 -29.17 49.26
CA THR A 325 -17.14 -27.80 49.07
C THR A 325 -17.03 -27.09 50.41
N PHE A 326 -15.89 -26.47 50.69
CA PHE A 326 -15.56 -25.88 51.98
C PHE A 326 -15.73 -24.36 51.96
N TYR A 327 -16.22 -23.77 53.04
CA TYR A 327 -16.43 -22.32 53.19
C TYR A 327 -15.97 -21.80 54.57
N ALA A 328 -15.37 -20.60 54.58
CA ALA A 328 -15.05 -19.79 55.76
C ALA A 328 -15.34 -18.29 55.53
N PRO A 329 -15.83 -17.55 56.54
CA PRO A 329 -16.13 -16.11 56.40
C PRO A 329 -14.85 -15.26 56.37
N GLY A 330 -14.68 -14.43 55.34
CA GLY A 330 -13.62 -13.41 55.22
C GLY A 330 -14.23 -12.04 54.92
N ASN A 331 -14.12 -11.10 55.86
CA ASN A 331 -14.71 -9.76 55.77
C ASN A 331 -13.60 -8.74 55.44
N ASP A 332 -13.51 -8.30 54.18
CA ASP A 332 -12.44 -7.43 53.69
C ASP A 332 -12.88 -6.56 52.51
N LEU A 333 -12.32 -5.34 52.40
CA LEU A 333 -12.34 -4.51 51.20
C LEU A 333 -10.96 -4.45 50.56
N SER A 334 -10.90 -4.33 49.23
CA SER A 334 -9.63 -4.09 48.56
C SER A 334 -9.76 -3.15 47.35
N ALA A 335 -9.01 -2.05 47.37
CA ALA A 335 -8.93 -1.09 46.27
C ALA A 335 -7.77 -1.42 45.31
N ASN A 336 -7.98 -1.18 44.01
CA ASN A 336 -7.00 -1.41 42.96
C ASN A 336 -7.11 -0.36 41.85
N PHE A 337 -6.00 0.20 41.36
CA PHE A 337 -6.03 0.94 40.09
C PHE A 337 -6.32 -0.03 38.95
N GLU A 338 -7.42 0.20 38.24
CA GLU A 338 -7.79 -0.55 37.04
C GLU A 338 -7.18 0.13 35.80
N GLU A 339 -7.25 1.46 35.72
CA GLU A 339 -6.60 2.27 34.69
C GLU A 339 -5.88 3.47 35.32
N ILE A 340 -4.58 3.58 35.06
CA ILE A 340 -3.78 4.76 35.39
C ILE A 340 -2.64 4.90 34.36
N PRO A 341 -2.57 6.00 33.59
CA PRO A 341 -1.51 6.19 32.61
C PRO A 341 -0.19 6.56 33.30
N SER A 342 0.94 6.09 32.78
CA SER A 342 2.28 6.45 33.33
C SER A 342 2.66 7.91 33.04
N GLY A 343 1.96 8.57 32.11
CA GLY A 343 2.21 9.97 31.79
C GLY A 343 1.14 10.55 30.87
N ALA A 344 1.11 11.88 30.80
CA ALA A 344 0.18 12.64 29.97
C ALA A 344 0.79 13.99 29.58
N VAL A 345 0.30 14.58 28.49
CA VAL A 345 0.76 15.90 28.02
C VAL A 345 -0.04 16.99 28.71
N LYS A 346 0.58 18.13 28.99
CA LYS A 346 -0.11 19.32 29.52
C LYS A 346 -1.44 19.57 28.78
N ASP A 347 -2.48 19.87 29.57
CA ASP A 347 -3.86 20.15 29.13
C ASP A 347 -4.59 18.97 28.47
N SER A 348 -3.96 17.78 28.33
CA SER A 348 -4.68 16.57 27.92
C SER A 348 -5.58 16.09 29.06
N GLU A 349 -6.68 15.46 28.69
CA GLU A 349 -7.54 14.78 29.65
C GLU A 349 -6.87 13.49 30.13
N VAL A 350 -6.92 13.27 31.45
CA VAL A 350 -6.38 12.08 32.10
C VAL A 350 -7.53 11.40 32.82
N LEU A 351 -7.77 10.14 32.50
CA LEU A 351 -8.72 9.26 33.17
C LEU A 351 -7.94 8.32 34.11
N VAL A 352 -8.38 8.24 35.36
CA VAL A 352 -7.94 7.24 36.32
C VAL A 352 -9.15 6.47 36.80
N SER A 353 -9.07 5.14 36.83
CA SER A 353 -10.11 4.27 37.38
C SER A 353 -9.60 3.41 38.53
N VAL A 354 -10.43 3.25 39.56
CA VAL A 354 -10.19 2.41 40.71
C VAL A 354 -11.36 1.44 40.86
N VAL A 355 -11.05 0.17 41.06
CA VAL A 355 -12.00 -0.87 41.43
C VAL A 355 -11.82 -1.24 42.90
N VAL A 356 -12.92 -1.26 43.65
CA VAL A 356 -12.99 -1.72 45.02
C VAL A 356 -13.76 -3.03 45.06
N ASN A 357 -13.16 -4.09 45.59
CA ASN A 357 -13.80 -5.40 45.74
C ASN A 357 -14.20 -5.60 47.20
N SER A 358 -15.34 -6.27 47.43
CA SER A 358 -15.83 -6.66 48.75
C SER A 358 -15.91 -8.18 48.87
N THR A 359 -15.44 -8.73 49.98
CA THR A 359 -15.66 -10.14 50.34
C THR A 359 -16.79 -10.33 51.35
N PHE A 360 -17.44 -9.25 51.77
CA PHE A 360 -18.57 -9.28 52.72
C PHE A 360 -19.79 -10.00 52.12
N GLU A 361 -20.49 -10.79 52.95
CA GLU A 361 -21.72 -11.51 52.56
C GLU A 361 -22.92 -10.57 52.33
N GLU A 362 -22.86 -9.34 52.84
CA GLU A 362 -23.91 -8.32 52.74
C GLU A 362 -23.40 -7.06 52.04
N GLU A 363 -24.31 -6.25 51.51
CA GLU A 363 -23.98 -4.91 51.01
C GLU A 363 -23.45 -4.06 52.17
N ILE A 364 -22.26 -3.50 51.99
CA ILE A 364 -21.63 -2.65 52.99
C ILE A 364 -21.68 -1.19 52.57
N LYS A 365 -21.86 -0.33 53.57
CA LYS A 365 -21.77 1.12 53.43
C LYS A 365 -20.50 1.59 54.11
N THR A 366 -19.65 2.31 53.39
CA THR A 366 -18.37 2.79 53.91
C THR A 366 -17.99 4.15 53.31
N ASN A 367 -16.93 4.77 53.80
CA ASN A 367 -16.40 6.05 53.33
C ASN A 367 -15.27 5.87 52.31
N TYR A 368 -15.20 6.77 51.33
CA TYR A 368 -14.10 6.86 50.37
C TYR A 368 -13.58 8.31 50.24
N GLU A 369 -12.33 8.46 49.82
CA GLU A 369 -11.71 9.75 49.53
C GLU A 369 -10.68 9.67 48.39
N TRP A 370 -10.73 10.64 47.47
CA TRP A 370 -9.70 10.91 46.47
C TRP A 370 -8.79 12.07 46.90
N GLU A 371 -7.47 11.95 46.69
CA GLU A 371 -6.54 13.08 46.73
C GLU A 371 -5.68 13.10 45.47
N ILE A 372 -5.85 14.16 44.66
CA ILE A 372 -5.17 14.36 43.38
C ILE A 372 -4.34 15.63 43.50
N THR A 373 -3.02 15.48 43.48
CA THR A 373 -2.08 16.59 43.73
C THR A 373 -0.96 16.63 42.71
N ASP A 374 -0.47 17.83 42.41
CA ASP A 374 0.78 17.97 41.68
C ASP A 374 2.00 17.67 42.58
N LYS A 375 3.19 17.57 41.99
CA LYS A 375 4.47 17.38 42.71
C LYS A 375 4.77 18.42 43.78
N LYS A 376 4.12 19.59 43.75
CA LYS A 376 4.27 20.66 44.74
C LYS A 376 3.22 20.56 45.87
N GLY A 377 2.31 19.58 45.81
CA GLY A 377 1.23 19.38 46.76
C GLY A 377 -0.01 20.24 46.49
N ASN A 378 -0.10 20.92 45.33
CA ASN A 378 -1.30 21.67 44.98
C ASN A 378 -2.40 20.72 44.52
N LYS A 379 -3.63 20.94 44.98
CA LYS A 379 -4.81 20.15 44.59
C LYS A 379 -5.18 20.40 43.13
N ILE A 380 -5.44 19.33 42.39
CA ILE A 380 -5.90 19.38 41.00
C ILE A 380 -7.42 19.18 40.98
N ASN A 381 -8.11 20.00 40.20
CA ASN A 381 -9.55 19.86 40.02
C ASN A 381 -9.84 18.66 39.10
N ALA A 382 -10.75 17.78 39.54
CA ALA A 382 -11.14 16.58 38.81
C ALA A 382 -12.66 16.43 38.82
N GLU A 383 -13.18 15.82 37.76
CA GLU A 383 -14.54 15.31 37.66
C GLU A 383 -14.56 13.85 38.13
N PHE A 384 -15.54 13.49 38.96
CA PHE A 384 -15.66 12.15 39.54
C PHE A 384 -16.90 11.44 39.00
N LEU A 385 -16.75 10.18 38.58
CA LEU A 385 -17.83 9.35 38.04
C LEU A 385 -17.78 7.94 38.64
N GLY A 386 -18.81 7.12 38.39
CA GLY A 386 -18.89 5.72 38.81
C GLY A 386 -19.91 5.50 39.94
N ASN A 387 -19.58 4.64 40.90
CA ASN A 387 -20.40 4.36 42.09
C ASN A 387 -20.50 5.57 43.03
N ALA A 388 -19.64 6.58 42.85
CA ALA A 388 -19.74 7.85 43.53
C ALA A 388 -19.26 9.00 42.62
N SER A 389 -19.88 10.18 42.75
CA SER A 389 -19.67 11.33 41.86
C SER A 389 -19.01 12.54 42.56
N GLU A 390 -18.58 12.38 43.80
CA GLU A 390 -17.95 13.43 44.60
C GLU A 390 -16.50 13.03 44.95
N LYS A 391 -15.68 14.01 45.36
CA LYS A 391 -14.29 13.76 45.76
C LYS A 391 -14.17 12.80 46.96
N GLN A 392 -15.09 12.89 47.90
CA GLN A 392 -15.14 12.07 49.12
C GLN A 392 -16.60 11.91 49.57
N GLY A 393 -16.91 10.85 50.29
CA GLY A 393 -18.26 10.63 50.82
C GLY A 393 -18.50 9.18 51.21
N GLU A 394 -19.78 8.84 51.38
CA GLU A 394 -20.22 7.46 51.61
C GLU A 394 -20.55 6.76 50.30
N VAL A 395 -20.24 5.47 50.22
CA VAL A 395 -20.53 4.60 49.06
C VAL A 395 -21.10 3.26 49.53
N LYS A 396 -21.93 2.66 48.69
CA LYS A 396 -22.45 1.30 48.87
C LYS A 396 -21.66 0.35 47.98
N ILE A 397 -21.12 -0.72 48.57
CA ILE A 397 -20.38 -1.76 47.86
C ILE A 397 -21.21 -3.05 47.95
N PRO A 398 -21.60 -3.65 46.81
CA PRO A 398 -22.41 -4.86 46.80
C PRO A 398 -21.74 -6.03 47.54
N ALA A 399 -22.56 -6.92 48.12
CA ALA A 399 -22.13 -8.18 48.73
C ALA A 399 -21.31 -9.02 47.74
N GLY A 400 -20.10 -9.42 48.12
CA GLY A 400 -19.19 -10.20 47.26
C GLY A 400 -18.86 -9.52 45.91
N GLY A 401 -19.13 -8.21 45.76
CA GLY A 401 -19.14 -7.51 44.49
C GLY A 401 -18.10 -6.41 44.35
N GLU A 402 -18.23 -5.64 43.28
CA GLU A 402 -17.26 -4.61 42.86
C GLU A 402 -17.92 -3.23 42.82
N ALA A 403 -17.15 -2.18 43.15
CA ALA A 403 -17.52 -0.79 42.95
C ALA A 403 -16.43 -0.06 42.16
N LEU A 404 -16.83 0.71 41.14
CA LEU A 404 -15.93 1.43 40.24
C LEU A 404 -15.95 2.93 40.54
N PHE A 405 -14.77 3.54 40.55
CA PHE A 405 -14.58 4.96 40.77
C PHE A 405 -13.70 5.53 39.66
N TYR A 406 -14.08 6.67 39.11
CA TYR A 406 -13.33 7.36 38.07
C TYR A 406 -12.98 8.78 38.51
N ALA A 407 -11.78 9.22 38.17
CA ALA A 407 -11.35 10.60 38.26
C ALA A 407 -10.83 11.09 36.91
N ILE A 408 -11.39 12.19 36.41
CA ILE A 408 -11.02 12.81 35.14
C ILE A 408 -10.47 14.22 35.41
N PHE A 409 -9.26 14.51 34.97
CA PHE A 409 -8.66 15.84 35.15
C PHE A 409 -7.83 16.27 33.94
N LYS A 410 -7.48 17.57 33.90
CA LYS A 410 -6.56 18.11 32.90
C LYS A 410 -5.14 18.07 33.44
N MET A 411 -4.23 17.46 32.69
CA MET A 411 -2.83 17.31 33.11
C MET A 411 -2.18 18.68 33.32
N PRO A 412 -1.66 19.00 34.53
CA PRO A 412 -0.98 20.26 34.81
C PRO A 412 0.45 20.26 34.25
N GLU A 413 1.15 21.38 34.39
CA GLU A 413 2.58 21.49 34.06
C GLU A 413 3.49 20.91 35.16
N SER A 414 3.16 19.71 35.64
CA SER A 414 3.90 18.96 36.66
C SER A 414 3.44 17.50 36.69
N ASP A 415 4.29 16.60 37.23
CA ASP A 415 3.88 15.24 37.60
C ASP A 415 2.70 15.27 38.60
N VAL A 416 1.84 14.25 38.55
CA VAL A 416 0.62 14.13 39.35
C VAL A 416 0.61 12.86 40.20
N ARG A 417 0.35 13.00 41.50
CA ARG A 417 0.08 11.92 42.45
C ARG A 417 -1.43 11.74 42.61
N ILE A 418 -1.87 10.49 42.59
CA ILE A 418 -3.23 10.06 42.87
C ILE A 418 -3.19 9.20 44.13
N GLN A 419 -3.99 9.57 45.12
CA GLN A 419 -4.28 8.74 46.27
C GLN A 419 -5.78 8.47 46.32
N PHE A 420 -6.16 7.23 46.60
CA PHE A 420 -7.54 6.80 46.79
C PHE A 420 -7.63 5.98 48.06
N LYS A 421 -8.63 6.26 48.89
CA LYS A 421 -8.86 5.59 50.17
C LYS A 421 -10.26 5.04 50.21
N ILE A 422 -10.42 3.83 50.74
CA ILE A 422 -11.70 3.20 51.07
C ILE A 422 -11.61 2.64 52.48
N ASN A 423 -12.57 2.91 53.37
CA ASN A 423 -12.55 2.45 54.76
C ASN A 423 -11.15 2.55 55.44
N GLU A 424 -10.51 3.72 55.37
CA GLU A 424 -9.09 3.92 55.73
C GLU A 424 -8.73 3.37 57.13
N ASN A 425 -9.65 3.48 58.08
CA ASN A 425 -9.45 3.05 59.47
C ASN A 425 -9.97 1.62 59.76
N GLY A 426 -10.59 0.98 58.77
CA GLY A 426 -11.14 -0.38 58.87
C GLY A 426 -12.21 -0.55 59.92
N GLN A 427 -12.96 0.51 60.26
CA GLN A 427 -13.95 0.45 61.35
C GLN A 427 -15.37 0.27 60.86
N GLU A 428 -15.71 0.75 59.67
CA GLU A 428 -17.07 0.74 59.13
C GLU A 428 -17.07 0.32 57.65
N PRO A 429 -17.14 -0.99 57.33
CA PRO A 429 -17.24 -2.15 58.24
C PRO A 429 -15.91 -2.49 58.94
N LEU A 430 -15.94 -3.39 59.93
CA LEU A 430 -14.71 -3.82 60.61
C LEU A 430 -13.87 -4.71 59.69
N GLU A 431 -12.63 -4.30 59.41
CA GLU A 431 -11.67 -5.02 58.56
C GLU A 431 -10.37 -5.28 59.34
N LYS A 432 -9.70 -6.40 59.04
CA LYS A 432 -8.40 -6.75 59.63
C LYS A 432 -7.23 -6.32 58.75
N TYR A 433 -7.40 -6.34 57.43
CA TYR A 433 -6.37 -5.98 56.46
C TYR A 433 -6.65 -4.56 55.96
N LEU A 434 -5.72 -3.63 56.22
CA LEU A 434 -5.90 -2.21 55.88
C LEU A 434 -4.93 -1.72 54.81
N ASN A 435 -3.93 -2.54 54.45
CA ASN A 435 -2.89 -2.16 53.49
C ASN A 435 -3.40 -2.10 52.04
N ASN A 436 -4.56 -2.72 51.78
CA ASN A 436 -5.29 -2.76 50.51
C ASN A 436 -6.39 -1.69 50.43
N ASN A 437 -6.57 -0.89 51.48
CA ASN A 437 -7.60 0.16 51.58
C ASN A 437 -7.12 1.53 51.11
N ILE A 438 -5.80 1.69 50.97
CA ILE A 438 -5.17 2.93 50.48
C ILE A 438 -4.36 2.62 49.23
N LEU A 439 -4.73 3.26 48.13
CA LEU A 439 -3.95 3.32 46.92
C LEU A 439 -3.19 4.63 46.86
N ASP A 440 -1.91 4.55 46.51
CA ASP A 440 -1.08 5.72 46.37
C ASP A 440 -0.13 5.60 45.18
N SER A 441 -0.21 6.55 44.27
CA SER A 441 0.63 6.59 43.07
C SER A 441 1.96 7.32 43.29
N GLU A 442 2.34 7.70 44.51
CA GLU A 442 3.56 8.47 44.79
C GLU A 442 4.83 7.85 44.17
N SER A 443 4.95 6.52 44.19
CA SER A 443 6.11 5.80 43.65
C SER A 443 6.14 5.69 42.11
N PHE A 444 5.04 6.00 41.42
CA PHE A 444 4.89 5.86 39.97
C PHE A 444 4.08 7.00 39.32
N ALA A 445 4.09 8.18 39.94
CA ALA A 445 3.28 9.34 39.58
C ALA A 445 3.09 9.54 38.07
N ILE A 446 1.93 10.05 37.66
CA ILE A 446 1.63 10.33 36.26
C ILE A 446 2.58 11.42 35.79
N HIS A 447 3.52 11.09 34.91
CA HIS A 447 4.59 11.98 34.48
C HIS A 447 4.13 13.02 33.45
N LEU A 448 4.63 14.24 33.56
CA LEU A 448 4.44 15.25 32.51
C LEU A 448 5.23 14.89 31.26
N VAL A 449 4.53 14.63 30.17
CA VAL A 449 5.13 14.30 28.87
C VAL A 449 5.34 15.57 28.05
N LYS A 450 6.59 15.82 27.65
CA LYS A 450 6.96 16.95 26.78
C LYS A 450 6.38 16.74 25.38
N LYS A 451 5.74 17.78 24.85
CA LYS A 451 5.34 17.87 23.43
C LYS A 451 6.43 18.57 22.63
N TYR A 452 6.70 18.10 21.41
CA TYR A 452 7.66 18.71 20.49
C TYR A 452 6.94 19.42 19.34
N GLU A 453 7.36 20.64 19.00
CA GLU A 453 6.86 21.40 17.84
C GLU A 453 8.06 21.95 17.07
N THR A 454 8.20 21.58 15.79
CA THR A 454 9.36 21.98 14.97
C THR A 454 8.95 22.52 13.60
N GLU A 455 9.79 23.36 13.00
CA GLU A 455 9.55 23.95 11.68
C GLU A 455 10.77 23.82 10.76
N ARG A 456 10.56 23.41 9.50
CA ARG A 456 11.66 23.20 8.53
C ARG A 456 11.29 23.65 7.14
N THR A 457 12.31 24.00 6.35
CA THR A 457 12.12 24.45 4.97
C THR A 457 12.97 23.64 3.99
N PHE A 458 12.37 23.23 2.87
CA PHE A 458 13.06 22.61 1.75
C PHE A 458 12.73 23.30 0.43
N ASP A 459 13.70 23.33 -0.48
CA ASP A 459 13.51 23.93 -1.80
C ASP A 459 13.13 22.87 -2.86
N LEU A 460 12.22 23.20 -3.77
CA LEU A 460 12.03 22.49 -5.03
C LEU A 460 12.62 23.36 -6.16
N PRO A 461 13.84 23.07 -6.66
CA PRO A 461 14.53 23.90 -7.65
C PRO A 461 13.80 24.00 -8.99
N TYR A 462 14.11 25.04 -9.80
CA TYR A 462 13.47 25.33 -11.09
C TYR A 462 13.39 24.15 -12.08
N ASN A 463 14.40 23.28 -12.10
CA ASN A 463 14.50 22.13 -12.99
C ASN A 463 13.96 20.82 -12.39
N ALA A 464 13.39 20.82 -11.18
CA ALA A 464 12.97 19.59 -10.49
C ALA A 464 11.46 19.33 -10.63
N LEU A 465 11.06 18.17 -11.14
CA LEU A 465 9.67 17.67 -11.20
C LEU A 465 9.17 17.17 -9.85
N SER A 466 10.06 16.60 -9.03
CA SER A 466 9.75 16.21 -7.65
C SER A 466 11.02 16.25 -6.80
N ARG A 467 10.82 16.26 -5.48
CA ARG A 467 11.89 16.10 -4.49
C ARG A 467 11.44 15.14 -3.41
N LYS A 468 12.29 14.16 -3.11
CA LYS A 468 12.21 13.35 -1.90
C LYS A 468 13.00 14.08 -0.81
N ILE A 469 12.41 14.28 0.36
CA ILE A 469 13.04 14.92 1.52
C ILE A 469 13.12 13.89 2.64
N ARG A 470 14.21 13.90 3.39
CA ARG A 470 14.40 13.11 4.62
C ARG A 470 14.67 14.07 5.76
N PHE A 471 14.01 13.86 6.88
CA PHE A 471 14.17 14.68 8.06
C PHE A 471 13.86 13.86 9.33
N PRO A 472 14.64 14.03 10.41
CA PRO A 472 14.35 13.38 11.69
C PRO A 472 13.10 13.98 12.32
N LEU A 473 12.21 13.18 12.92
CA LEU A 473 11.14 13.73 13.76
C LEU A 473 11.72 14.41 15.00
N ALA A 474 10.99 15.39 15.55
CA ALA A 474 11.34 16.05 16.82
C ALA A 474 12.72 16.76 16.86
N GLU A 475 13.30 17.12 15.71
CA GLU A 475 14.64 17.73 15.62
C GLU A 475 15.75 16.87 16.26
N ASP A 476 15.72 15.57 16.01
CA ASP A 476 16.67 14.58 16.58
C ASP A 476 16.55 14.37 18.10
N GLU A 477 15.57 15.00 18.76
CA GLU A 477 15.26 14.71 20.17
C GLU A 477 14.72 13.28 20.34
N ASP A 478 15.01 12.69 21.49
CA ASP A 478 14.51 11.36 21.85
C ASP A 478 12.99 11.39 22.04
N ILE A 479 12.27 10.58 21.26
CA ILE A 479 10.85 10.31 21.46
C ILE A 479 10.76 9.10 22.39
N THR A 480 10.43 9.38 23.65
CA THR A 480 10.49 8.42 24.74
C THR A 480 9.10 8.01 25.24
N ALA A 481 8.98 6.75 25.65
CA ALA A 481 7.86 6.28 26.47
C ALA A 481 8.41 5.52 27.68
N HIS A 482 8.01 5.93 28.88
CA HIS A 482 8.47 5.37 30.14
C HIS A 482 7.33 4.62 30.82
N LEU A 483 7.42 3.29 30.83
CA LEU A 483 6.48 2.40 31.48
C LEU A 483 6.80 2.29 32.96
N THR A 484 5.84 2.67 33.81
CA THR A 484 5.94 2.45 35.24
C THR A 484 4.84 1.50 35.67
N LYS A 485 5.22 0.36 36.26
CA LYS A 485 4.26 -0.59 36.84
C LYS A 485 3.77 -0.02 38.18
N PRO A 486 2.44 0.05 38.40
CA PRO A 486 1.88 0.49 39.67
C PRO A 486 2.31 -0.35 40.87
N ARG A 487 2.54 -1.66 40.65
CA ARG A 487 2.90 -2.64 41.69
C ARG A 487 3.44 -3.94 41.09
N GLY A 488 3.96 -4.82 41.95
CA GLY A 488 4.42 -6.15 41.57
C GLY A 488 5.62 -6.14 40.62
N GLU A 489 5.70 -7.15 39.76
CA GLU A 489 6.80 -7.37 38.81
C GLU A 489 6.29 -7.50 37.38
N TRP A 490 7.15 -7.24 36.39
CA TRP A 490 6.76 -7.49 35.00
C TRP A 490 6.52 -8.99 34.77
N LYS A 491 5.42 -9.34 34.09
CA LYS A 491 5.09 -10.74 33.81
C LYS A 491 6.25 -11.38 33.05
N LYS A 492 6.71 -12.55 33.51
CA LYS A 492 7.84 -13.26 32.88
C LYS A 492 7.52 -13.52 31.40
N GLY A 493 8.42 -13.10 30.51
CA GLY A 493 8.24 -13.21 29.06
C GLY A 493 7.37 -12.12 28.42
N SER A 494 6.85 -11.15 29.19
CA SER A 494 6.15 -9.99 28.63
C SER A 494 7.12 -8.98 28.02
N LEU A 495 6.76 -8.48 26.84
CA LEU A 495 7.46 -7.39 26.14
C LEU A 495 6.59 -6.12 26.20
N ALA A 496 7.23 -4.96 26.23
CA ALA A 496 6.57 -3.72 25.90
C ALA A 496 6.18 -3.74 24.42
N THR A 497 4.88 -3.60 24.16
CA THR A 497 4.32 -3.63 22.80
C THR A 497 3.51 -2.37 22.54
N GLY A 498 3.57 -1.85 21.32
CA GLY A 498 2.87 -0.63 20.97
C GLY A 498 3.38 -0.04 19.67
N SER A 499 3.10 1.24 19.44
CA SER A 499 3.59 1.90 18.23
C SER A 499 3.57 3.42 18.34
N LEU A 500 4.51 4.05 17.65
CA LEU A 500 4.45 5.47 17.30
C LEU A 500 3.78 5.63 15.93
N ASN A 501 2.68 6.35 15.85
CA ASN A 501 1.96 6.66 14.61
C ASN A 501 2.34 8.06 14.12
N ILE A 502 2.45 8.21 12.81
CA ILE A 502 2.86 9.43 12.11
C ILE A 502 1.82 9.70 11.03
N GLU A 503 1.21 10.87 11.09
CA GLU A 503 0.15 11.29 10.19
C GLU A 503 0.48 12.63 9.56
N GLN A 504 0.26 12.74 8.25
CA GLN A 504 0.33 14.02 7.56
C GLN A 504 -1.05 14.70 7.60
N LYS A 505 -1.08 15.94 8.11
CA LYS A 505 -2.22 16.84 8.04
C LYS A 505 -2.15 17.74 6.80
N ASP A 506 -3.31 18.21 6.37
CA ASP A 506 -3.45 19.12 5.23
C ASP A 506 -2.80 20.48 5.52
N SER A 507 -2.34 21.15 4.46
CA SER A 507 -1.86 22.54 4.54
C SER A 507 -2.93 23.45 5.15
N GLN A 508 -2.54 24.32 6.09
CA GLN A 508 -3.43 25.35 6.62
C GLN A 508 -3.87 26.37 5.55
N ILE A 509 -3.10 26.50 4.46
CA ILE A 509 -3.31 27.49 3.40
C ILE A 509 -4.28 26.98 2.32
N LEU A 510 -4.41 25.66 2.15
CA LEU A 510 -5.26 25.05 1.11
C LEU A 510 -6.04 23.85 1.66
N LYS A 511 -7.29 24.08 2.08
CA LYS A 511 -8.19 22.99 2.53
C LYS A 511 -8.32 21.91 1.45
N GLY A 512 -7.84 20.69 1.74
CA GLY A 512 -8.01 19.50 0.88
C GLY A 512 -6.85 19.19 -0.09
N ILE A 513 -5.71 19.88 -0.01
CA ILE A 513 -4.52 19.57 -0.83
C ILE A 513 -3.44 18.91 0.03
N LYS A 514 -3.16 17.62 -0.26
CA LYS A 514 -2.03 16.91 0.34
C LYS A 514 -0.72 17.34 -0.32
N LEU A 515 0.12 18.06 0.43
CA LEU A 515 1.40 18.55 -0.06
C LEU A 515 2.35 17.41 -0.46
N PHE A 516 2.50 16.42 0.41
CA PHE A 516 3.30 15.23 0.11
C PHE A 516 2.41 14.12 -0.43
N LYS A 517 2.83 13.56 -1.56
CA LYS A 517 2.13 12.46 -2.24
C LYS A 517 2.30 11.14 -1.52
N SER A 518 3.48 10.95 -0.92
CA SER A 518 3.83 9.76 -0.14
C SER A 518 4.80 10.15 0.97
N TYR A 519 4.73 9.42 2.07
CA TYR A 519 5.69 9.49 3.16
C TYR A 519 5.83 8.13 3.87
N SER A 520 6.96 7.94 4.55
CA SER A 520 7.26 6.74 5.34
C SER A 520 8.28 7.06 6.44
N PRO A 521 8.24 6.37 7.59
CA PRO A 521 7.23 5.39 7.98
C PRO A 521 5.90 6.07 8.39
N LYS A 522 4.79 5.30 8.38
CA LYS A 522 3.49 5.74 8.94
C LYS A 522 3.30 5.30 10.38
N THR A 523 3.89 4.16 10.71
CA THR A 523 3.83 3.56 12.05
C THR A 523 5.17 2.90 12.30
N ILE A 524 5.65 3.01 13.54
CA ILE A 524 6.85 2.34 14.03
C ILE A 524 6.39 1.45 15.18
N GLY A 525 6.41 0.13 14.94
CA GLY A 525 6.02 -0.86 15.95
C GLY A 525 7.13 -1.06 16.98
N VAL A 526 6.71 -1.32 18.22
CA VAL A 526 7.58 -1.59 19.37
C VAL A 526 7.29 -2.99 19.87
N SER A 527 8.34 -3.76 20.16
CA SER A 527 8.29 -5.07 20.77
C SER A 527 9.62 -5.37 21.43
N GLU A 528 9.83 -4.86 22.64
CA GLU A 528 11.12 -4.98 23.34
C GLU A 528 10.97 -5.22 24.85
N ASN A 529 12.01 -5.79 25.46
CA ASN A 529 12.07 -6.07 26.89
C ASN A 529 12.70 -4.86 27.62
N SER A 530 12.01 -3.73 27.61
CA SER A 530 12.47 -2.50 28.26
C SER A 530 11.30 -1.75 28.91
N ASP A 531 11.62 -1.01 29.98
CA ASP A 531 10.68 -0.10 30.65
C ASP A 531 10.79 1.32 30.07
N THR A 532 11.84 1.60 29.32
CA THR A 532 12.06 2.86 28.60
C THR A 532 12.29 2.57 27.14
N ILE A 533 11.41 3.10 26.31
CA ILE A 533 11.45 2.97 24.86
C ILE A 533 11.92 4.30 24.29
N VAL A 534 12.95 4.27 23.44
CA VAL A 534 13.52 5.47 22.82
C VAL A 534 13.49 5.32 21.30
N LEU A 535 12.88 6.27 20.60
CA LEU A 535 12.77 6.29 19.15
C LEU A 535 13.32 7.61 18.59
N ASN A 536 14.13 7.52 17.52
CA ASN A 536 14.60 8.67 16.72
C ASN A 536 14.32 8.42 15.22
N PRO A 537 13.05 8.45 14.80
CA PRO A 537 12.71 8.08 13.44
C PRO A 537 12.95 9.19 12.43
N ASP A 538 13.48 8.80 11.27
CA ASP A 538 13.53 9.64 10.08
C ASP A 538 12.25 9.47 9.25
N VAL A 539 11.61 10.59 8.93
CA VAL A 539 10.54 10.63 7.94
C VAL A 539 11.12 10.98 6.59
N THR A 540 10.73 10.19 5.59
CA THR A 540 11.00 10.49 4.19
C THR A 540 9.69 10.79 3.49
N ALA A 541 9.58 11.94 2.82
CA ALA A 541 8.36 12.40 2.14
C ALA A 541 8.67 12.86 0.71
N THR A 542 7.70 12.73 -0.20
CA THR A 542 7.86 13.14 -1.61
C THR A 542 6.90 14.26 -1.96
N VAL A 543 7.45 15.39 -2.44
CA VAL A 543 6.68 16.51 -2.98
C VAL A 543 6.83 16.55 -4.50
N GLU A 544 5.72 16.78 -5.22
CA GLU A 544 5.71 16.87 -6.69
C GLU A 544 5.30 18.28 -7.13
N ARG A 545 5.97 18.79 -8.16
CA ARG A 545 5.74 20.12 -8.74
C ARG A 545 4.27 20.45 -9.06
N PRO A 546 3.42 19.51 -9.54
CA PRO A 546 2.01 19.79 -9.84
C PRO A 546 1.17 20.31 -8.66
N VAL A 547 1.55 20.01 -7.40
CA VAL A 547 0.82 20.52 -6.23
C VAL A 547 0.88 22.05 -6.12
N PHE A 548 1.89 22.67 -6.74
CA PHE A 548 2.03 24.13 -6.82
C PHE A 548 1.25 24.73 -8.01
N GLY A 549 0.59 23.92 -8.83
CA GLY A 549 -0.14 24.36 -10.03
C GLY A 549 0.72 24.45 -11.30
N ASP A 550 1.96 23.97 -11.25
CA ASP A 550 2.89 23.90 -12.38
C ASP A 550 3.10 22.42 -12.77
N ASP A 551 2.69 22.01 -13.96
CA ASP A 551 2.81 20.64 -14.47
C ASP A 551 3.26 20.65 -15.95
N PRO A 552 4.56 20.91 -16.21
CA PRO A 552 5.10 20.96 -17.57
C PRO A 552 4.92 19.64 -18.36
N LEU A 553 4.88 18.49 -17.68
CA LEU A 553 4.64 17.18 -18.33
C LEU A 553 3.26 17.12 -18.97
N LYS A 554 2.26 17.77 -18.37
CA LYS A 554 0.89 17.86 -18.91
C LYS A 554 0.59 19.21 -19.57
N LYS A 555 1.61 19.96 -19.96
CA LYS A 555 1.47 21.26 -20.64
C LYS A 555 0.66 22.28 -19.83
N LYS A 556 0.81 22.28 -18.50
CA LYS A 556 0.26 23.30 -17.60
C LYS A 556 1.40 24.06 -16.97
N TRP A 557 1.50 25.35 -17.23
CA TRP A 557 2.62 26.16 -16.74
C TRP A 557 2.10 27.25 -15.81
N LEU A 558 2.71 27.37 -14.63
CA LEU A 558 2.50 28.51 -13.75
C LEU A 558 3.51 29.61 -14.11
N ASN A 559 3.01 30.81 -14.41
CA ASN A 559 3.85 31.98 -14.66
C ASN A 559 3.75 32.94 -13.48
N LEU A 560 4.80 32.98 -12.67
CA LEU A 560 4.90 33.90 -11.54
C LEU A 560 5.27 35.31 -12.03
N PRO A 561 4.71 36.38 -11.43
CA PRO A 561 5.10 37.76 -11.77
C PRO A 561 6.60 38.03 -11.55
N ASP A 562 7.20 37.42 -10.53
CA ASP A 562 8.64 37.44 -10.27
C ASP A 562 9.12 35.99 -10.04
N PRO A 563 9.83 35.38 -11.00
CA PRO A 563 10.28 34.00 -10.88
C PRO A 563 11.35 33.80 -9.80
N ARG A 564 11.97 34.87 -9.29
CA ARG A 564 12.94 34.78 -8.18
C ARG A 564 12.28 34.53 -6.82
N LYS A 565 10.97 34.75 -6.71
CA LYS A 565 10.20 34.49 -5.50
C LYS A 565 9.54 33.11 -5.60
N PRO A 566 9.83 32.18 -4.68
CA PRO A 566 9.23 30.86 -4.73
C PRO A 566 7.73 30.93 -4.38
N LYS A 567 6.98 29.96 -4.88
CA LYS A 567 5.64 29.66 -4.35
C LYS A 567 5.81 28.76 -3.14
N VAL A 568 5.36 29.21 -1.97
CA VAL A 568 5.51 28.49 -0.71
C VAL A 568 4.20 27.79 -0.35
N LEU A 569 4.29 26.50 -0.01
CA LEU A 569 3.22 25.72 0.61
C LEU A 569 3.78 25.00 1.83
N ASP A 570 2.95 24.79 2.84
CA ASP A 570 3.31 24.08 4.07
C ASP A 570 2.48 22.80 4.25
N GLY A 571 3.03 21.83 4.98
CA GLY A 571 2.33 20.64 5.45
C GLY A 571 2.80 20.30 6.85
N GLU A 572 2.00 19.57 7.62
CA GLU A 572 2.30 19.23 9.01
C GLU A 572 2.31 17.70 9.17
N PHE A 573 3.32 17.16 9.84
CA PHE A 573 3.35 15.79 10.31
C PHE A 573 3.11 15.76 11.80
N THR A 574 2.02 15.15 12.25
CA THR A 574 1.75 14.91 13.66
C THR A 574 2.08 13.48 14.04
N TYR A 575 2.65 13.29 15.21
CA TYR A 575 3.00 11.97 15.70
C TYR A 575 2.65 11.79 17.18
N GLY A 576 2.38 10.54 17.53
CA GLY A 576 2.01 10.13 18.88
C GLY A 576 1.67 8.65 18.93
N GLY A 577 1.50 8.12 20.13
CA GLY A 577 1.22 6.70 20.32
C GLY A 577 1.53 6.29 21.74
N GLU A 578 1.41 4.99 22.01
CA GLU A 578 1.64 4.43 23.33
C GLU A 578 2.27 3.05 23.24
N VAL A 579 2.88 2.66 24.34
CA VAL A 579 3.33 1.30 24.61
C VAL A 579 2.62 0.77 25.84
N ARG A 580 2.43 -0.55 25.87
CA ARG A 580 1.83 -1.26 26.98
C ARG A 580 2.64 -2.50 27.33
N ARG A 581 2.64 -2.86 28.61
CA ARG A 581 3.33 -4.05 29.11
C ARG A 581 2.55 -4.67 30.26
N THR A 582 2.49 -6.00 30.28
CA THR A 582 1.79 -6.76 31.32
C THR A 582 2.69 -6.93 32.55
N TYR A 583 2.16 -6.61 33.73
CA TYR A 583 2.77 -6.89 35.01
C TYR A 583 1.91 -7.86 35.80
N VAL A 584 2.51 -8.60 36.72
CA VAL A 584 1.83 -9.46 37.68
C VAL A 584 2.01 -8.88 39.07
N TYR A 585 0.96 -8.91 39.85
CA TYR A 585 1.01 -8.55 41.26
C TYR A 585 0.13 -9.51 42.03
N LYS A 586 0.44 -9.59 43.32
CA LYS A 586 -0.28 -10.43 44.25
C LYS A 586 -1.40 -9.63 44.90
N ARG A 587 -2.63 -10.15 44.84
CA ARG A 587 -3.80 -9.58 45.48
C ARG A 587 -4.17 -10.48 46.66
N ASP A 588 -4.26 -9.89 47.84
CA ASP A 588 -4.77 -10.56 49.03
C ASP A 588 -6.27 -10.85 48.84
N THR A 589 -6.69 -12.05 49.24
CA THR A 589 -8.10 -12.47 49.21
C THR A 589 -8.81 -12.27 50.55
N GLY A 590 -8.14 -11.68 51.53
CA GLY A 590 -8.75 -11.19 52.77
C GLY A 590 -8.95 -12.24 53.86
N LEU A 591 -8.29 -13.41 53.76
CA LEU A 591 -8.51 -14.54 54.69
C LEU A 591 -7.28 -14.87 55.55
N TYR A 592 -6.04 -14.82 55.03
CA TYR A 592 -4.77 -15.00 55.78
C TYR A 592 -3.60 -14.30 55.07
N ASP A 593 -2.53 -13.93 55.82
CA ASP A 593 -1.28 -13.27 55.34
C ASP A 593 -0.54 -13.96 54.15
N GLU A 594 -0.99 -15.12 53.67
CA GLU A 594 -0.33 -15.91 52.61
C GLU A 594 -1.26 -16.32 51.44
N ASP A 595 -2.56 -16.01 51.46
CA ASP A 595 -3.50 -16.35 50.37
C ASP A 595 -3.53 -15.22 49.30
N GLU A 596 -2.41 -15.11 48.58
CA GLU A 596 -2.22 -14.16 47.48
C GLU A 596 -2.57 -14.79 46.12
N ILE A 597 -3.57 -14.26 45.41
CA ILE A 597 -3.81 -14.62 44.01
C ILE A 597 -2.97 -13.76 43.07
N GLU A 598 -2.33 -14.38 42.09
CA GLU A 598 -1.60 -13.66 41.04
C GLU A 598 -2.59 -13.04 40.05
N ILE A 599 -2.57 -11.71 39.95
CA ILE A 599 -3.40 -10.93 39.04
C ILE A 599 -2.51 -10.27 37.99
N GLU A 600 -2.98 -10.28 36.75
CA GLU A 600 -2.35 -9.54 35.65
C GLU A 600 -2.91 -8.11 35.57
N GLY A 601 -2.00 -7.15 35.45
CA GLY A 601 -2.31 -5.75 35.12
C GLY A 601 -1.58 -5.31 33.86
N VAL A 602 -2.02 -4.22 33.25
CA VAL A 602 -1.37 -3.63 32.07
C VAL A 602 -0.94 -2.20 32.39
N ALA A 603 0.36 -1.94 32.34
CA ALA A 603 0.89 -0.58 32.40
C ALA A 603 0.90 0.02 30.98
N LYS A 604 0.52 1.29 30.85
CA LYS A 604 0.53 2.04 29.60
C LYS A 604 1.38 3.30 29.74
N ALA A 605 2.13 3.65 28.71
CA ALA A 605 2.91 4.88 28.63
C ALA A 605 2.82 5.49 27.24
N PRO A 606 2.46 6.78 27.11
CA PRO A 606 2.48 7.45 25.82
C PRO A 606 3.91 7.80 25.41
N PHE A 607 4.15 7.85 24.10
CA PHE A 607 5.31 8.53 23.54
C PHE A 607 5.14 10.05 23.65
N ASN A 608 6.25 10.80 23.67
CA ASN A 608 6.23 12.24 23.41
C ASN A 608 5.50 12.52 22.09
N PRO A 609 4.31 13.17 22.10
CA PRO A 609 3.67 13.54 20.86
C PRO A 609 4.25 14.84 20.33
N GLY A 610 4.02 15.11 19.05
CA GLY A 610 4.52 16.33 18.46
C GLY A 610 3.99 16.61 17.06
N SER A 611 4.46 17.73 16.53
CA SER A 611 4.13 18.21 15.19
C SER A 611 5.34 18.84 14.52
N ASP A 612 5.64 18.37 13.32
CA ASP A 612 6.69 18.93 12.46
C ASP A 612 6.04 19.63 11.25
N ARG A 613 6.18 20.96 11.19
CA ARG A 613 5.68 21.77 10.09
C ARG A 613 6.76 21.95 9.02
N ILE A 614 6.46 21.53 7.80
CA ILE A 614 7.40 21.54 6.68
C ILE A 614 6.94 22.53 5.61
N PHE A 615 7.77 23.51 5.32
CA PHE A 615 7.60 24.48 4.24
C PHE A 615 8.36 24.02 3.00
N ILE A 616 7.71 24.06 1.84
CA ILE A 616 8.34 23.79 0.54
C ILE A 616 8.32 25.06 -0.31
N ASN A 617 9.52 25.54 -0.65
CA ASN A 617 9.73 26.65 -1.57
C ASN A 617 9.86 26.13 -3.01
N ALA A 618 8.80 26.23 -3.81
CA ALA A 618 8.86 25.87 -5.23
C ALA A 618 9.34 27.04 -6.09
N TYR A 619 10.52 26.90 -6.67
CA TYR A 619 11.06 27.83 -7.67
C TYR A 619 10.55 27.45 -9.06
N ILE A 620 9.92 28.41 -9.76
CA ILE A 620 9.16 28.16 -10.99
C ILE A 620 9.53 29.20 -12.05
N TYR A 621 9.99 28.72 -13.19
CA TYR A 621 10.31 29.53 -14.37
C TYR A 621 10.09 28.68 -15.62
N ASN A 622 9.28 29.17 -16.56
CA ASN A 622 8.82 28.43 -17.74
C ASN A 622 9.25 29.06 -19.07
N GLY A 623 10.31 29.87 -19.03
CA GLY A 623 10.86 30.58 -20.18
C GLY A 623 10.20 31.94 -20.41
N LYS A 624 10.84 32.74 -21.26
CA LYS A 624 10.32 34.02 -21.74
C LYS A 624 9.46 33.77 -22.97
N LYS A 625 8.31 34.44 -23.00
CA LYS A 625 7.44 34.48 -24.17
C LYS A 625 8.18 35.03 -25.39
N ASP A 626 8.83 36.18 -25.22
CA ASP A 626 9.49 36.90 -26.29
C ASP A 626 11.01 36.89 -26.08
N LEU A 627 11.76 36.49 -27.12
CA LEU A 627 13.22 36.62 -27.19
C LEU A 627 13.57 37.80 -28.09
N LYS A 628 14.69 38.46 -27.79
CA LYS A 628 15.23 39.48 -28.70
C LYS A 628 15.66 38.79 -29.99
N PRO A 629 15.06 39.12 -31.15
CA PRO A 629 15.42 38.46 -32.40
C PRO A 629 16.84 38.87 -32.84
N PRO A 630 17.57 38.00 -33.56
CA PRO A 630 18.80 38.39 -34.22
C PRO A 630 18.55 39.50 -35.26
N SER A 631 19.56 40.36 -35.47
CA SER A 631 19.48 41.42 -36.48
C SER A 631 20.02 40.90 -37.81
N PHE A 632 19.27 41.12 -38.89
CA PHE A 632 19.64 40.75 -40.25
C PHE A 632 19.60 41.95 -41.18
N GLU A 633 20.39 41.90 -42.25
CA GLU A 633 20.43 42.92 -43.27
C GLU A 633 19.35 42.67 -44.33
N ASN A 634 18.70 43.76 -44.77
CA ASN A 634 17.74 43.78 -45.87
C ASN A 634 18.16 44.88 -46.86
N LYS A 635 19.08 44.55 -47.77
CA LYS A 635 19.65 45.51 -48.73
C LYS A 635 20.14 44.85 -50.02
N ILE A 636 20.36 45.67 -51.04
CA ILE A 636 21.05 45.28 -52.28
C ILE A 636 22.35 46.08 -52.37
N GLU A 637 23.48 45.38 -52.36
CA GLU A 637 24.81 45.96 -52.57
C GLU A 637 25.09 46.15 -54.06
N ASN A 638 25.81 47.23 -54.40
CA ASN A 638 26.15 47.59 -55.79
C ASN A 638 24.92 47.73 -56.72
N ASN A 639 23.81 48.27 -56.20
CA ASN A 639 22.54 48.37 -56.91
C ASN A 639 22.44 49.53 -57.92
N GLY A 640 23.47 49.75 -58.75
CA GLY A 640 23.49 50.75 -59.83
C GLY A 640 23.52 50.14 -61.23
N ASN A 641 23.30 50.94 -62.27
CA ASN A 641 23.13 50.48 -63.66
C ASN A 641 24.44 50.04 -64.36
N MET A 642 25.60 50.18 -63.72
CA MET A 642 26.91 49.85 -64.29
C MET A 642 27.61 48.68 -63.59
N TYR A 643 27.03 48.16 -62.50
CA TYR A 643 27.64 47.08 -61.73
C TYR A 643 27.32 45.72 -62.33
N LEU A 644 28.36 45.00 -62.75
CA LEU A 644 28.27 43.63 -63.26
C LEU A 644 28.18 42.58 -62.14
N GLN A 645 28.38 42.98 -60.88
CA GLN A 645 28.27 42.12 -59.71
C GLN A 645 27.38 42.78 -58.66
N LYS A 646 26.39 42.05 -58.17
CA LYS A 646 25.41 42.53 -57.18
C LYS A 646 25.19 41.48 -56.10
N SER A 647 25.03 41.92 -54.85
CA SER A 647 24.69 41.03 -53.74
C SER A 647 23.39 41.48 -53.08
N LEU A 648 22.47 40.56 -52.89
CA LEU A 648 21.22 40.77 -52.19
C LEU A 648 21.32 40.07 -50.84
N LEU A 649 20.93 40.77 -49.78
CA LEU A 649 20.86 40.24 -48.42
C LEU A 649 19.45 40.48 -47.90
N TRP A 650 18.78 39.43 -47.43
CA TRP A 650 17.47 39.53 -46.79
C TRP A 650 17.32 38.54 -45.64
N GLN A 651 16.45 38.85 -44.69
CA GLN A 651 16.05 37.92 -43.64
C GLN A 651 15.26 36.74 -44.23
N SER A 652 15.51 35.52 -43.78
CA SER A 652 14.70 34.35 -44.14
C SER A 652 13.24 34.49 -43.73
N GLU A 653 12.37 33.67 -44.33
CA GLU A 653 11.02 33.49 -43.85
C GLU A 653 11.03 32.97 -42.39
N PRO A 654 10.03 33.34 -41.57
CA PRO A 654 9.91 32.81 -40.21
C PRO A 654 9.43 31.37 -40.23
N TYR A 655 10.20 30.46 -39.63
CA TYR A 655 9.83 29.05 -39.47
C TYR A 655 9.60 28.69 -37.99
N PRO A 656 8.34 28.56 -37.53
CA PRO A 656 8.04 28.15 -36.16
C PRO A 656 8.52 26.73 -35.87
N PHE A 657 9.10 26.51 -34.70
CA PHE A 657 9.53 25.19 -34.24
C PHE A 657 9.28 24.99 -32.73
N ASP A 658 9.07 23.75 -32.35
CA ASP A 658 8.85 23.32 -30.97
C ASP A 658 10.19 23.09 -30.25
N VAL A 659 10.22 23.45 -28.97
CA VAL A 659 11.38 23.25 -28.09
C VAL A 659 11.01 22.38 -26.90
N ILE A 660 12.03 21.74 -26.31
CA ILE A 660 11.95 21.02 -25.05
C ILE A 660 12.93 21.63 -24.04
N ARG A 661 12.74 21.30 -22.77
CA ARG A 661 13.71 21.52 -21.69
C ARG A 661 13.87 20.23 -20.88
N TRP A 662 14.99 20.10 -20.19
CA TRP A 662 15.24 18.95 -19.33
C TRP A 662 14.89 19.26 -17.88
N MET A 663 14.13 18.36 -17.26
CA MET A 663 13.81 18.41 -15.84
C MET A 663 14.16 17.07 -15.18
N CYS A 664 14.35 17.04 -13.86
CA CYS A 664 14.79 15.87 -13.13
C CYS A 664 13.94 15.59 -11.90
N HIS A 665 14.15 14.43 -11.28
CA HIS A 665 13.70 14.14 -9.93
C HIS A 665 14.89 14.28 -8.97
N ILE A 666 14.64 14.77 -7.76
CA ILE A 666 15.68 14.91 -6.72
C ILE A 666 15.44 13.87 -5.64
N ASP A 667 16.45 13.06 -5.33
CA ASP A 667 16.40 12.07 -4.26
C ASP A 667 16.60 12.70 -2.86
N GLU A 668 16.48 11.89 -1.82
CA GLU A 668 16.62 12.32 -0.42
C GLU A 668 18.00 12.88 -0.07
N ASN A 669 19.02 12.57 -0.86
CA ASN A 669 20.39 13.07 -0.70
C ASN A 669 20.67 14.32 -1.55
N GLY A 670 19.64 14.86 -2.23
CA GLY A 670 19.77 16.01 -3.10
C GLY A 670 20.35 15.71 -4.49
N ARG A 671 20.44 14.44 -4.91
CA ARG A 671 20.99 14.06 -6.21
C ARG A 671 19.90 14.13 -7.28
N GLU A 672 20.24 14.77 -8.40
CA GLU A 672 19.37 14.87 -9.58
C GLU A 672 19.44 13.58 -10.41
N HIS A 673 18.29 12.96 -10.70
CA HIS A 673 18.19 11.72 -11.47
C HIS A 673 16.92 11.69 -12.35
N ASN A 674 16.76 10.64 -13.18
CA ASN A 674 15.59 10.45 -14.06
C ASN A 674 15.26 11.69 -14.89
N TRP A 675 16.27 12.22 -15.59
CA TRP A 675 16.10 13.37 -16.47
C TRP A 675 15.05 13.09 -17.55
N THR A 676 14.08 13.98 -17.66
CA THR A 676 12.92 13.88 -18.53
C THR A 676 12.82 15.13 -19.39
N ALA A 677 12.71 14.95 -20.70
CA ALA A 677 12.41 16.02 -21.63
C ALA A 677 10.93 16.43 -21.48
N VAL A 678 10.67 17.70 -21.27
CA VAL A 678 9.32 18.28 -21.23
C VAL A 678 9.19 19.38 -22.27
N ASP A 679 8.00 19.57 -22.82
CA ASP A 679 7.74 20.63 -23.80
C ASP A 679 8.02 22.01 -23.17
N GLY A 680 8.74 22.86 -23.90
CA GLY A 680 8.84 24.27 -23.56
C GLY A 680 7.49 24.97 -23.74
N GLN A 681 7.21 26.00 -22.94
CA GLN A 681 5.91 26.67 -22.99
C GLN A 681 5.69 27.42 -24.31
N TYR A 682 6.76 27.99 -24.88
CA TYR A 682 6.68 28.88 -26.04
C TYR A 682 7.39 28.25 -27.23
N LYS A 683 6.73 28.26 -28.40
CA LYS A 683 7.39 27.94 -29.67
C LYS A 683 8.43 29.02 -29.99
N ARG A 684 9.49 28.61 -30.69
CA ARG A 684 10.51 29.51 -31.21
C ARG A 684 10.35 29.66 -32.72
N THR A 685 11.01 30.65 -33.30
CA THR A 685 10.97 30.91 -34.74
C THR A 685 12.40 30.95 -35.25
N PHE A 686 12.71 30.08 -36.21
CA PHE A 686 14.01 30.08 -36.86
C PHE A 686 14.04 31.21 -37.89
N LEU A 687 15.07 32.04 -37.80
CA LEU A 687 15.36 33.14 -38.70
C LEU A 687 16.86 33.15 -38.99
N GLN A 688 17.24 33.44 -40.23
CA GLN A 688 18.64 33.52 -40.63
C GLN A 688 18.86 34.49 -41.80
N GLN A 689 20.09 34.91 -42.04
CA GLN A 689 20.46 35.72 -43.20
C GLN A 689 20.45 34.87 -44.47
N ASN A 690 19.55 35.18 -45.41
CA ASN A 690 19.59 34.69 -46.78
C ASN A 690 20.40 35.65 -47.66
N SER A 691 20.93 35.13 -48.78
CA SER A 691 21.68 35.93 -49.74
C SER A 691 21.52 35.47 -51.19
N ALA A 692 21.77 36.39 -52.14
CA ALA A 692 21.92 36.08 -53.55
C ALA A 692 23.07 36.90 -54.17
N ASN A 693 23.95 36.24 -54.90
CA ASN A 693 25.05 36.86 -55.64
C ASN A 693 24.78 36.73 -57.14
N ILE A 694 24.79 37.85 -57.84
CA ILE A 694 24.58 37.93 -59.28
C ILE A 694 25.87 38.43 -59.91
N LYS A 695 26.37 37.71 -60.91
CA LYS A 695 27.51 38.10 -61.73
C LYS A 695 27.13 38.04 -63.20
N VAL A 696 27.42 39.11 -63.94
CA VAL A 696 27.18 39.21 -65.38
C VAL A 696 28.52 39.33 -66.11
N GLU A 697 28.71 38.53 -67.15
CA GLU A 697 29.94 38.43 -67.93
C GLU A 697 29.64 38.59 -69.42
N ARG A 698 30.53 39.30 -70.12
CA ARG A 698 30.51 39.45 -71.58
C ARG A 698 31.43 38.38 -72.15
N ILE A 699 30.86 37.28 -72.64
CA ILE A 699 31.66 36.15 -73.16
C ILE A 699 32.21 36.49 -74.53
N ARG A 700 31.36 37.06 -75.39
CA ARG A 700 31.73 37.66 -76.67
C ARG A 700 30.91 38.92 -76.86
N THR A 701 31.57 40.07 -76.90
CA THR A 701 30.91 41.35 -77.15
C THR A 701 30.51 41.46 -78.62
N MET A 702 29.63 42.39 -78.94
CA MET A 702 29.33 42.75 -80.33
C MET A 702 30.59 43.13 -81.09
N ALA A 703 31.50 43.88 -80.46
CA ALA A 703 32.78 44.23 -81.06
C ALA A 703 33.62 43.00 -81.43
N ASP A 704 33.68 41.99 -80.54
CA ASP A 704 34.39 40.74 -80.80
C ASP A 704 33.77 39.97 -81.98
N GLU A 705 32.44 39.89 -82.01
CA GLU A 705 31.68 39.17 -83.06
C GLU A 705 31.83 39.83 -84.44
N TYR A 706 31.92 41.16 -84.51
CA TYR A 706 32.07 41.89 -85.77
C TYR A 706 33.52 42.13 -86.19
N TYR A 707 34.50 41.86 -85.33
CA TYR A 707 35.91 42.18 -85.56
C TYR A 707 36.46 41.59 -86.86
N GLN A 708 36.13 40.33 -87.19
CA GLN A 708 36.63 39.65 -88.38
C GLN A 708 36.25 40.41 -89.65
N GLY A 709 34.95 40.67 -89.84
CA GLY A 709 34.44 41.41 -91.00
C GLY A 709 34.96 42.84 -91.03
N ARG A 710 35.02 43.52 -89.88
CA ARG A 710 35.49 44.90 -89.80
C ARG A 710 36.96 45.05 -90.20
N ASN A 711 37.82 44.17 -89.70
CA ASN A 711 39.25 44.12 -90.01
C ASN A 711 39.52 43.69 -91.47
N ALA A 712 38.67 42.82 -92.04
CA ALA A 712 38.75 42.49 -93.46
C ALA A 712 38.41 43.69 -94.36
N ALA A 713 37.38 44.47 -93.99
CA ALA A 713 37.01 45.70 -94.70
C ALA A 713 38.09 46.78 -94.63
N GLU A 714 38.70 46.98 -93.45
CA GLU A 714 39.78 47.94 -93.27
C GLU A 714 40.99 47.67 -94.19
N LYS A 715 41.23 46.39 -94.46
CA LYS A 715 42.30 45.90 -95.36
C LYS A 715 41.89 45.84 -96.83
N GLY A 716 40.66 46.23 -97.17
CA GLY A 716 40.12 46.18 -98.53
C GLY A 716 39.98 44.75 -99.09
N ILE A 717 39.81 43.74 -98.22
CA ILE A 717 39.73 42.35 -98.64
C ILE A 717 38.28 42.01 -99.02
N ASN A 718 38.01 41.76 -100.30
CA ASN A 718 36.68 41.42 -100.83
C ASN A 718 36.43 39.90 -100.87
N ARG A 719 36.50 39.25 -99.71
CA ARG A 719 36.26 37.80 -99.55
C ARG A 719 34.99 37.56 -98.74
N LYS A 720 33.96 36.98 -99.38
CA LYS A 720 32.63 36.77 -98.77
C LYS A 720 32.67 35.97 -97.47
N ASP A 721 33.58 35.00 -97.34
CA ASP A 721 33.72 34.17 -96.15
C ASP A 721 34.21 34.93 -94.90
N LEU A 722 34.81 36.11 -95.07
CA LEU A 722 35.27 36.94 -93.95
C LEU A 722 34.17 37.85 -93.36
N TYR A 723 33.07 38.07 -94.10
CA TYR A 723 31.95 38.93 -93.71
C TYR A 723 30.76 38.10 -93.23
N ASP A 724 30.97 37.16 -92.33
CA ASP A 724 29.94 36.22 -91.87
C ASP A 724 28.77 36.86 -91.10
N LYS A 725 28.99 38.00 -90.45
CA LYS A 725 28.00 38.71 -89.63
C LYS A 725 27.43 39.99 -90.25
N ALA A 726 28.25 40.76 -90.94
CA ALA A 726 27.86 42.03 -91.52
C ALA A 726 28.73 42.38 -92.72
N VAL A 727 28.15 43.08 -93.69
CA VAL A 727 28.90 43.64 -94.82
C VAL A 727 29.33 45.07 -94.47
N PHE A 728 30.59 45.19 -94.04
CA PHE A 728 31.20 46.50 -93.78
C PHE A 728 31.66 47.14 -95.10
N ALA A 729 31.50 48.45 -95.22
CA ALA A 729 31.96 49.19 -96.39
C ALA A 729 33.48 49.08 -96.51
N THR A 730 34.01 48.86 -97.72
CA THR A 730 35.45 48.78 -98.00
C THR A 730 36.02 50.08 -98.58
N ASP A 731 35.14 51.07 -98.85
CA ASP A 731 35.52 52.40 -99.31
C ASP A 731 36.50 53.06 -98.34
N LYS A 732 37.63 53.55 -98.88
CA LYS A 732 38.71 54.13 -98.08
C LYS A 732 38.24 55.33 -97.24
N GLU A 733 37.29 56.10 -97.75
CA GLU A 733 36.72 57.28 -97.08
C GLU A 733 35.79 56.92 -95.91
N LEU A 734 35.22 55.70 -95.90
CA LEU A 734 34.33 55.23 -94.84
C LEU A 734 35.08 54.51 -93.72
N GLN A 735 36.35 54.13 -93.92
CA GLN A 735 37.17 53.44 -92.90
C GLN A 735 37.45 54.30 -91.65
N ARG A 736 37.22 55.62 -91.71
CA ARG A 736 37.32 56.51 -90.55
C ARG A 736 36.25 56.27 -89.47
N PHE A 737 35.21 55.49 -89.80
CA PHE A 737 34.16 55.11 -88.87
C PHE A 737 34.45 53.70 -88.31
N ASP A 738 34.01 53.45 -87.07
CA ASP A 738 34.28 52.19 -86.38
C ASP A 738 33.52 51.02 -87.00
N TYR A 739 32.27 51.22 -87.41
CA TYR A 739 31.42 50.19 -88.01
C TYR A 739 30.64 50.75 -89.22
N PRO A 740 31.30 51.04 -90.36
CA PRO A 740 30.65 51.61 -91.54
C PRO A 740 29.94 50.53 -92.37
N ILE A 741 28.67 50.76 -92.72
CA ILE A 741 27.90 49.88 -93.60
C ILE A 741 27.16 50.68 -94.69
N LYS A 742 26.86 50.02 -95.82
CA LYS A 742 25.88 50.49 -96.80
C LYS A 742 24.54 49.79 -96.53
N SER A 743 23.44 50.53 -96.61
CA SER A 743 22.10 49.97 -96.38
C SER A 743 21.69 48.98 -97.50
N GLY A 744 20.83 48.00 -97.19
CA GLY A 744 20.43 46.96 -98.14
C GLY A 744 21.20 45.64 -98.02
N TYR A 745 22.37 45.65 -97.35
CA TYR A 745 23.10 44.43 -97.02
C TYR A 745 22.66 43.87 -95.66
N TYR A 746 23.06 42.62 -95.38
CA TYR A 746 22.80 42.01 -94.07
C TYR A 746 23.69 42.60 -92.98
N PHE A 747 23.06 42.77 -91.82
CA PHE A 747 23.69 43.10 -90.57
C PHE A 747 23.06 42.22 -89.47
N ASN A 748 23.73 41.14 -89.14
CA ASN A 748 23.21 40.11 -88.25
C ASN A 748 23.41 40.55 -86.81
N PRO A 749 22.37 40.57 -85.96
CA PRO A 749 22.54 40.67 -84.52
C PRO A 749 23.53 39.62 -83.99
N ALA A 750 24.35 39.98 -83.02
CA ALA A 750 25.35 39.08 -82.45
C ALA A 750 25.69 39.42 -80.98
N GLY A 751 26.33 38.48 -80.29
CA GLY A 751 26.80 38.62 -78.91
C GLY A 751 26.49 37.41 -78.04
N GLU A 752 27.35 37.14 -77.05
CA GLU A 752 27.19 36.06 -76.08
C GLU A 752 27.48 36.56 -74.66
N TYR A 753 26.52 36.38 -73.76
CA TYR A 753 26.55 36.89 -72.40
C TYR A 753 26.24 35.77 -71.40
N LYS A 754 26.85 35.84 -70.22
CA LYS A 754 26.63 34.87 -69.14
C LYS A 754 26.18 35.59 -67.87
N ILE A 755 25.15 35.05 -67.21
CA ILE A 755 24.67 35.50 -65.91
C ILE A 755 24.80 34.31 -64.95
N THR A 756 25.55 34.48 -63.86
CA THR A 756 25.62 33.51 -62.77
C THR A 756 24.83 34.05 -61.59
N LEU A 757 23.84 33.28 -61.13
CA LEU A 757 23.12 33.52 -59.90
C LEU A 757 23.48 32.42 -58.89
N GLU A 758 23.94 32.80 -57.72
CA GLU A 758 24.07 31.91 -56.56
C GLU A 758 23.16 32.41 -55.44
N THR A 759 22.34 31.54 -54.84
CA THR A 759 21.52 31.87 -53.68
C THR A 759 21.85 30.96 -52.51
N VAL A 760 21.87 31.52 -51.29
CA VAL A 760 21.92 30.78 -50.03
C VAL A 760 20.65 31.07 -49.25
N THR A 761 19.85 30.04 -48.98
CA THR A 761 18.60 30.16 -48.23
C THR A 761 18.48 29.09 -47.15
N TYR A 762 17.59 29.31 -46.18
CA TYR A 762 17.32 28.37 -45.10
C TYR A 762 15.88 27.88 -45.18
N LYS A 763 15.67 26.57 -45.34
CA LYS A 763 14.33 25.95 -45.48
C LYS A 763 14.20 24.68 -44.62
N PRO A 764 13.00 24.34 -44.12
CA PRO A 764 12.79 23.15 -43.30
C PRO A 764 12.92 21.84 -44.10
N VAL A 765 12.77 21.89 -45.43
CA VAL A 765 12.87 20.75 -46.33
C VAL A 765 13.99 21.01 -47.33
N ALA A 766 14.87 20.02 -47.52
CA ALA A 766 15.90 20.06 -48.55
C ALA A 766 15.28 19.98 -49.96
N GLY A 767 15.83 20.75 -50.91
CA GLY A 767 15.41 20.70 -52.30
C GLY A 767 15.57 22.04 -53.02
N LYS A 768 15.04 22.09 -54.24
CA LYS A 768 15.03 23.32 -55.05
C LYS A 768 14.17 24.38 -54.39
N THR A 769 14.63 25.63 -54.37
CA THR A 769 13.84 26.72 -53.77
C THR A 769 13.14 27.56 -54.82
N LYS A 770 11.94 28.02 -54.46
CA LYS A 770 11.19 28.96 -55.29
C LYS A 770 11.87 30.33 -55.32
N ASP A 771 12.65 30.66 -54.29
CA ASP A 771 13.47 31.87 -54.25
C ASP A 771 14.47 31.92 -55.41
N HIS A 772 15.25 30.85 -55.58
CA HIS A 772 16.23 30.74 -56.66
C HIS A 772 15.57 30.75 -58.04
N GLU A 773 14.57 29.88 -58.24
CA GLU A 773 13.86 29.75 -59.53
C GLU A 773 13.27 31.09 -60.00
N ASN A 774 12.64 31.83 -59.09
CA ASN A 774 12.06 33.12 -59.39
C ASN A 774 13.12 34.13 -59.81
N LEU A 775 14.24 34.23 -59.08
CA LEU A 775 15.33 35.14 -59.42
C LEU A 775 15.99 34.79 -60.76
N VAL A 776 16.21 33.51 -61.07
CA VAL A 776 16.70 33.05 -62.38
C VAL A 776 15.78 33.56 -63.50
N ASN A 777 14.48 33.31 -63.37
CA ASN A 777 13.49 33.70 -64.38
C ASN A 777 13.42 35.22 -64.54
N ALA A 778 13.51 35.99 -63.46
CA ALA A 778 13.54 37.44 -63.52
C ALA A 778 14.80 37.97 -64.23
N LEU A 779 15.96 37.37 -63.99
CA LEU A 779 17.21 37.73 -64.67
C LEU A 779 17.13 37.46 -66.17
N ILE A 780 16.67 36.27 -66.57
CA ILE A 780 16.42 35.91 -67.98
C ILE A 780 15.47 36.93 -68.63
N ASN A 781 14.36 37.24 -67.96
CA ASN A 781 13.33 38.14 -68.46
C ASN A 781 13.75 39.61 -68.47
N SER A 782 14.85 39.98 -67.80
CA SER A 782 15.37 41.35 -67.81
C SER A 782 16.23 41.66 -69.04
N PHE A 783 16.80 40.65 -69.70
CA PHE A 783 17.73 40.83 -70.82
C PHE A 783 17.04 41.38 -72.08
N ARG A 784 17.66 42.36 -72.74
CA ARG A 784 17.17 43.03 -73.95
C ARG A 784 18.30 43.14 -74.98
N TYR A 785 17.98 42.79 -76.23
CA TYR A 785 18.75 43.22 -77.39
C TYR A 785 17.96 44.31 -78.10
N GLU A 786 18.57 45.47 -78.32
CA GLU A 786 17.90 46.64 -78.88
C GLU A 786 18.74 47.31 -79.96
N THR A 787 18.09 47.73 -81.04
CA THR A 787 18.72 48.52 -82.10
C THR A 787 17.68 49.41 -82.77
N ASP A 788 18.12 50.55 -83.29
CA ASP A 788 17.36 51.44 -84.16
C ASP A 788 17.64 51.21 -85.66
N LEU A 789 18.40 50.17 -86.02
CA LEU A 789 18.56 49.72 -87.41
C LEU A 789 17.21 49.32 -88.02
N ILE A 790 17.07 49.64 -89.30
CA ILE A 790 15.86 49.36 -90.08
C ILE A 790 16.11 48.13 -90.94
N TYR A 791 15.30 47.09 -90.73
CA TYR A 791 15.37 45.82 -91.43
C TYR A 791 14.26 45.70 -92.48
N ILE A 792 14.41 44.72 -93.39
CA ILE A 792 13.40 44.40 -94.41
C ILE A 792 12.87 42.97 -94.18
N THR A 793 11.55 42.82 -94.20
CA THR A 793 10.89 41.50 -94.15
C THR A 793 10.89 40.81 -95.51
N ASP A 794 10.55 39.52 -95.54
CA ASP A 794 10.36 38.77 -96.79
C ASP A 794 9.23 39.34 -97.66
N ARG A 795 8.32 40.11 -97.03
CA ARG A 795 7.22 40.84 -97.69
C ARG A 795 7.64 42.22 -98.19
N ARG A 796 8.93 42.56 -98.07
CA ARG A 796 9.52 43.86 -98.43
C ARG A 796 9.01 45.04 -97.58
N GLU A 797 8.62 44.78 -96.34
CA GLU A 797 8.18 45.81 -95.41
C GLU A 797 9.37 46.28 -94.56
N ALA A 798 9.49 47.60 -94.33
CA ALA A 798 10.48 48.18 -93.44
C ALA A 798 10.03 48.00 -91.98
N VAL A 799 10.85 47.33 -91.17
CA VAL A 799 10.55 47.00 -89.77
C VAL A 799 11.75 47.25 -88.87
N ASN A 800 11.50 47.43 -87.56
CA ASN A 800 12.57 47.37 -86.56
C ASN A 800 12.88 45.92 -86.17
N ILE A 801 13.87 45.70 -85.30
CA ILE A 801 14.29 44.34 -84.93
C ILE A 801 13.19 43.49 -84.28
N ASN A 802 12.18 44.10 -83.65
CA ASN A 802 11.01 43.42 -83.07
C ASN A 802 9.87 43.25 -84.09
N ASN A 803 10.18 43.33 -85.39
CA ASN A 803 9.25 43.15 -86.51
C ASN A 803 8.06 44.14 -86.53
N ASN A 804 8.18 45.29 -85.86
CA ASN A 804 7.18 46.35 -85.92
C ASN A 804 7.43 47.24 -87.15
N PRO A 805 6.39 47.60 -87.93
CA PRO A 805 6.53 48.50 -89.06
C PRO A 805 7.13 49.85 -88.68
N VAL A 806 8.12 50.29 -89.44
CA VAL A 806 8.76 51.59 -89.27
C VAL A 806 8.00 52.66 -90.06
N ARG A 807 7.76 53.81 -89.44
CA ARG A 807 7.04 54.92 -90.08
C ARG A 807 7.85 55.55 -91.21
N SER A 808 7.14 56.03 -92.23
CA SER A 808 7.71 56.92 -93.25
C SER A 808 7.08 58.30 -93.18
N ILE A 809 7.91 59.34 -93.04
CA ILE A 809 7.50 60.74 -93.02
C ILE A 809 8.20 61.45 -94.17
N GLY A 810 7.43 62.08 -95.08
CA GLY A 810 7.98 62.78 -96.24
C GLY A 810 8.79 61.90 -97.20
N GLY A 811 8.50 60.59 -97.26
CA GLY A 811 9.20 59.62 -98.11
C GLY A 811 10.52 59.09 -97.54
N LYS A 812 10.89 59.46 -96.32
CA LYS A 812 12.05 58.92 -95.58
C LYS A 812 11.58 57.99 -94.48
N LEU A 813 12.34 56.93 -94.22
CA LEU A 813 12.07 56.02 -93.09
C LEU A 813 12.63 56.63 -91.81
N GLU A 814 11.88 56.54 -90.71
CA GLU A 814 12.28 57.07 -89.42
C GLU A 814 13.08 56.05 -88.60
N LYS A 815 13.97 56.53 -87.72
CA LYS A 815 14.68 55.66 -86.77
C LYS A 815 13.77 55.31 -85.62
N GLU A 816 13.25 54.09 -85.61
CA GLU A 816 12.39 53.59 -84.53
C GLU A 816 13.05 52.40 -83.83
N PRO A 817 13.54 52.56 -82.59
CA PRO A 817 14.20 51.48 -81.88
C PRO A 817 13.25 50.31 -81.63
N GLY A 818 13.74 49.09 -81.88
CA GLY A 818 13.09 47.85 -81.49
C GLY A 818 13.91 47.13 -80.43
N ALA A 819 13.25 46.52 -79.47
CA ALA A 819 13.90 45.67 -78.46
C ALA A 819 13.27 44.28 -78.45
N VAL A 820 14.11 43.25 -78.48
CA VAL A 820 13.73 41.85 -78.32
C VAL A 820 14.11 41.39 -76.92
N SER A 821 13.24 40.60 -76.31
CA SER A 821 13.44 40.02 -74.98
C SER A 821 13.20 38.52 -75.02
N VAL A 822 13.55 37.79 -73.96
CA VAL A 822 13.26 36.35 -73.93
C VAL A 822 11.75 36.07 -73.95
N MET A 823 10.95 36.90 -73.27
CA MET A 823 9.48 36.78 -73.26
C MET A 823 8.83 37.14 -74.59
N ASN A 824 9.43 38.06 -75.34
CA ASN A 824 9.01 38.44 -76.68
C ASN A 824 10.22 38.33 -77.62
N ASN A 825 10.51 37.10 -78.03
CA ASN A 825 11.74 36.73 -78.71
C ASN A 825 11.65 36.76 -80.24
N GLN A 826 10.46 37.03 -80.77
CA GLN A 826 10.24 37.07 -82.21
C GLN A 826 10.79 38.37 -82.78
N SER A 827 11.76 38.22 -83.68
CA SER A 827 12.37 39.30 -84.44
C SER A 827 11.83 39.33 -85.87
N VAL A 828 12.53 40.02 -86.78
CA VAL A 828 12.18 40.11 -88.21
C VAL A 828 11.82 38.74 -88.78
N ASN A 829 10.73 38.67 -89.56
CA ASN A 829 10.17 37.43 -90.12
C ASN A 829 9.76 36.37 -89.08
N GLY A 830 9.57 36.74 -87.80
CA GLY A 830 9.18 35.81 -86.73
C GLY A 830 10.32 34.92 -86.21
N ILE A 831 11.57 35.25 -86.54
CA ILE A 831 12.75 34.48 -86.13
C ILE A 831 13.02 34.69 -84.64
N ASN A 832 13.25 33.61 -83.89
CA ASN A 832 13.66 33.71 -82.49
C ASN A 832 15.10 34.22 -82.39
N LEU A 833 15.30 35.40 -81.80
CA LEU A 833 16.61 36.05 -81.80
C LEU A 833 17.53 35.54 -80.69
N LEU A 834 17.00 35.32 -79.50
CA LEU A 834 17.75 34.98 -78.30
C LEU A 834 17.65 33.48 -78.03
N THR A 835 18.77 32.82 -77.77
CA THR A 835 18.81 31.44 -77.27
C THR A 835 19.35 31.43 -75.84
N ILE A 836 18.70 30.66 -74.97
CA ILE A 836 19.05 30.53 -73.55
C ILE A 836 19.50 29.10 -73.27
N ASP A 837 20.75 28.95 -72.82
CA ASP A 837 21.30 27.70 -72.31
C ASP A 837 21.47 27.87 -70.78
N THR A 838 20.99 26.92 -69.95
CA THR A 838 21.14 26.99 -68.48
C THR A 838 21.85 25.77 -67.90
N SER A 839 22.64 25.99 -66.84
CA SER A 839 23.25 24.93 -66.03
C SER A 839 22.92 25.17 -64.57
N TYR A 840 22.38 24.15 -63.89
CA TYR A 840 21.92 24.23 -62.51
C TYR A 840 22.73 23.30 -61.61
N LYS A 841 23.15 23.80 -60.45
CA LYS A 841 23.78 23.03 -59.36
C LYS A 841 23.14 23.40 -58.02
N SER A 842 23.08 22.44 -57.11
CA SER A 842 22.55 22.66 -55.76
C SER A 842 23.26 21.77 -54.75
N ASP A 843 23.47 22.33 -53.57
CA ASP A 843 24.00 21.66 -52.39
C ASP A 843 23.13 22.00 -51.16
N PHE A 844 23.03 21.07 -50.23
CA PHE A 844 22.25 21.26 -49.01
C PHE A 844 22.94 20.66 -47.78
N GLU A 845 22.97 21.45 -46.71
CA GLU A 845 23.56 21.09 -45.42
C GLU A 845 22.48 21.21 -44.33
N GLU A 846 22.21 20.14 -43.59
CA GLU A 846 21.33 20.23 -42.42
C GLU A 846 22.01 21.00 -41.28
N VAL A 847 21.28 21.99 -40.74
CA VAL A 847 21.67 22.74 -39.54
C VAL A 847 21.48 21.83 -38.34
N LYS A 848 22.58 21.23 -37.86
CA LYS A 848 22.53 20.18 -36.83
C LYS A 848 22.08 20.71 -35.47
N TYR A 849 21.30 19.90 -34.76
CA TYR A 849 20.92 20.13 -33.37
C TYR A 849 20.98 18.84 -32.55
N SER A 850 20.89 18.98 -31.23
CA SER A 850 20.66 17.86 -30.33
C SER A 850 19.52 18.20 -29.37
N SER A 851 18.61 17.23 -29.20
CA SER A 851 17.57 17.22 -28.17
C SER A 851 18.12 16.90 -26.78
N VAL A 852 19.33 16.34 -26.70
CA VAL A 852 19.96 15.84 -25.48
C VAL A 852 20.77 16.94 -24.80
N SER A 853 20.67 17.02 -23.47
CA SER A 853 21.50 17.94 -22.69
C SER A 853 22.99 17.67 -22.88
N GLY A 854 23.75 18.71 -23.24
CA GLY A 854 25.19 18.61 -23.53
C GLY A 854 25.53 18.18 -24.96
N GLY A 855 24.54 17.82 -25.78
CA GLY A 855 24.74 17.49 -27.19
C GLY A 855 25.10 18.72 -28.04
N PHE A 856 25.76 18.47 -29.17
CA PHE A 856 26.12 19.54 -30.11
C PHE A 856 24.87 20.15 -30.75
N THR A 857 24.79 21.47 -30.75
CA THR A 857 23.79 22.25 -31.48
C THR A 857 24.46 23.41 -32.17
N ASP A 858 24.15 23.59 -33.45
CA ASP A 858 24.68 24.67 -34.27
C ASP A 858 24.28 26.05 -33.71
N GLU A 859 25.16 27.04 -33.84
CA GLU A 859 24.94 28.41 -33.34
C GLU A 859 23.67 29.05 -33.92
N ARG A 860 23.30 28.72 -35.16
CA ARG A 860 22.10 29.23 -35.83
C ARG A 860 20.82 28.85 -35.08
N TRP A 861 20.75 27.67 -34.48
CA TRP A 861 19.65 27.29 -33.59
C TRP A 861 19.71 28.01 -32.25
N LYS A 862 20.91 28.12 -31.66
CA LYS A 862 21.09 28.76 -30.35
C LYS A 862 20.75 30.24 -30.34
N GLN A 863 20.93 30.94 -31.47
CA GLN A 863 20.56 32.35 -31.65
C GLN A 863 19.05 32.61 -31.42
N VAL A 864 18.22 31.58 -31.59
CA VAL A 864 16.74 31.70 -31.52
C VAL A 864 16.12 30.87 -30.38
N MET A 865 16.93 30.28 -29.51
CA MET A 865 16.48 29.48 -28.35
C MET A 865 16.94 30.09 -27.03
N GLU A 866 16.18 29.88 -25.95
CA GLU A 866 16.51 30.41 -24.64
C GLU A 866 17.55 29.57 -23.87
N GLY A 867 18.40 30.22 -23.09
CA GLY A 867 19.45 29.58 -22.29
C GLY A 867 20.81 29.49 -22.97
N TYR A 868 21.02 30.30 -24.01
CA TYR A 868 22.25 30.41 -24.79
C TYR A 868 22.80 31.83 -24.79
N SER A 869 24.12 31.95 -24.92
CA SER A 869 24.82 33.23 -25.10
C SER A 869 24.44 33.89 -26.43
N GLU A 870 24.25 33.09 -27.46
CA GLU A 870 24.00 33.48 -28.84
C GLU A 870 22.64 34.20 -28.99
N SER A 871 21.66 33.86 -28.14
CA SER A 871 20.37 34.56 -28.05
C SER A 871 20.34 35.67 -26.98
N GLY A 872 21.45 35.90 -26.27
CA GLY A 872 21.53 36.86 -25.17
C GLY A 872 20.70 36.47 -23.94
N THR A 873 20.47 35.16 -23.72
CA THR A 873 19.61 34.64 -22.63
C THR A 873 20.32 33.64 -21.73
N LEU A 874 21.65 33.74 -21.63
CA LEU A 874 22.46 32.85 -20.79
C LEU A 874 22.02 32.89 -19.32
N ASP A 875 21.56 34.05 -18.84
CA ASP A 875 21.00 34.24 -17.51
C ASP A 875 19.82 33.32 -17.19
N SER A 876 19.05 32.88 -18.19
CA SER A 876 17.95 31.93 -17.97
C SER A 876 18.47 30.57 -17.52
N ARG A 877 19.62 30.14 -18.06
CA ARG A 877 20.28 28.91 -17.62
C ARG A 877 20.92 29.11 -16.26
N ASP A 878 21.66 30.19 -16.07
CA ASP A 878 22.51 30.36 -14.90
C ASP A 878 21.70 30.67 -13.64
N ASN A 879 20.61 31.46 -13.76
CA ASN A 879 19.79 31.86 -12.62
C ASN A 879 18.57 30.95 -12.40
N PHE A 880 18.02 30.36 -13.46
CA PHE A 880 16.77 29.60 -13.41
C PHE A 880 16.92 28.14 -13.85
N LYS A 881 18.15 27.66 -14.10
CA LYS A 881 18.40 26.30 -14.63
C LYS A 881 17.55 25.98 -15.87
N TYR A 882 17.20 26.99 -16.67
CA TYR A 882 16.31 26.85 -17.83
C TYR A 882 17.10 26.99 -19.13
N ARG A 883 17.06 25.95 -19.95
CA ARG A 883 17.67 25.91 -21.28
C ARG A 883 16.78 25.10 -22.22
N GLU A 884 16.61 25.63 -23.42
CA GLU A 884 15.81 25.01 -24.47
C GLU A 884 16.67 24.18 -25.41
N TYR A 885 16.05 23.19 -26.01
CA TYR A 885 16.62 22.32 -27.04
C TYR A 885 15.58 22.14 -28.13
N VAL A 886 16.01 21.98 -29.38
CA VAL A 886 15.08 21.73 -30.49
C VAL A 886 14.43 20.36 -30.26
N LYS A 887 13.09 20.33 -30.36
CA LYS A 887 12.34 19.07 -30.25
C LYS A 887 12.59 18.20 -31.49
N GLU A 888 12.79 16.90 -31.28
CA GLU A 888 13.02 15.94 -32.36
C GLU A 888 11.89 15.91 -33.40
N GLY A 889 12.24 15.55 -34.63
CA GLY A 889 11.31 15.47 -35.76
C GLY A 889 11.19 16.77 -36.56
N GLN A 890 12.06 17.75 -36.31
CA GLN A 890 12.13 19.01 -37.03
C GLN A 890 13.48 19.13 -37.73
N SER A 891 13.56 19.85 -38.83
CA SER A 891 14.79 20.02 -39.62
C SER A 891 14.89 21.44 -40.17
N MET A 892 16.11 21.86 -40.46
CA MET A 892 16.42 23.10 -41.16
C MET A 892 17.65 22.86 -42.02
N HIS A 893 17.60 23.29 -43.28
CA HIS A 893 18.67 23.08 -44.24
C HIS A 893 19.16 24.42 -44.78
N LYS A 894 20.47 24.61 -44.79
CA LYS A 894 21.14 25.63 -45.60
C LYS A 894 21.21 25.10 -47.03
N ILE A 895 20.55 25.77 -47.95
CA ILE A 895 20.45 25.38 -49.36
C ILE A 895 21.23 26.40 -50.19
N THR A 896 22.22 25.92 -50.92
CA THR A 896 23.01 26.73 -51.87
C THR A 896 22.64 26.29 -53.28
N GLU A 897 22.15 27.20 -54.10
CA GLU A 897 21.76 26.94 -55.49
C GLU A 897 22.52 27.88 -56.43
N THR A 898 23.08 27.34 -57.51
CA THR A 898 23.79 28.10 -58.52
C THR A 898 23.20 27.80 -59.89
N THR A 899 22.76 28.83 -60.61
CA THR A 899 22.38 28.73 -62.02
C THR A 899 23.28 29.62 -62.87
N GLU A 900 23.88 29.03 -63.89
CA GLU A 900 24.55 29.76 -64.97
C GLU A 900 23.59 29.86 -66.16
N ILE A 901 23.37 31.08 -66.65
CA ILE A 901 22.48 31.41 -67.76
C ILE A 901 23.35 31.97 -68.87
N THR A 902 23.43 31.29 -70.01
CA THR A 902 24.12 31.79 -71.20
C THR A 902 23.10 32.26 -72.23
N ILE A 903 23.20 33.51 -72.65
CA ILE A 903 22.32 34.14 -73.63
C ILE A 903 23.12 34.40 -74.91
N LYS A 904 22.70 33.77 -76.00
CA LYS A 904 23.29 33.94 -77.33
C LYS A 904 22.33 34.71 -78.22
N VAL A 905 22.81 35.80 -78.82
CA VAL A 905 22.07 36.57 -79.81
C VAL A 905 22.34 35.97 -81.19
N ASN A 906 21.28 35.59 -81.89
CA ASN A 906 21.29 34.99 -83.23
C ASN A 906 22.22 33.76 -83.34
N LYS A 907 21.95 32.73 -82.54
CA LYS A 907 22.79 31.52 -82.40
C LYS A 907 23.13 30.86 -83.75
N ASP A 908 22.16 30.81 -84.66
CA ASP A 908 22.30 30.16 -85.97
C ASP A 908 22.90 31.10 -87.03
N ASN A 909 23.26 32.33 -86.64
CA ASN A 909 23.78 33.38 -87.51
C ASN A 909 22.93 33.62 -88.77
N ILE A 910 21.61 33.72 -88.59
CA ILE A 910 20.69 33.97 -89.69
C ILE A 910 20.92 35.38 -90.23
N ASN A 911 20.81 35.56 -91.55
CA ASN A 911 21.00 36.84 -92.19
C ASN A 911 19.81 37.79 -91.97
N PHE A 912 20.07 38.96 -91.39
CA PHE A 912 19.08 40.03 -91.24
C PHE A 912 19.43 41.18 -92.19
N TYR A 913 18.63 41.36 -93.25
CA TYR A 913 18.87 42.40 -94.24
C TYR A 913 18.38 43.77 -93.76
N THR A 914 19.24 44.78 -93.86
CA THR A 914 18.84 46.17 -93.64
C THR A 914 18.02 46.68 -94.84
N HIS A 915 17.13 47.64 -94.63
CA HIS A 915 16.31 48.18 -95.70
C HIS A 915 17.16 49.09 -96.63
N ALA A 916 17.08 48.92 -97.95
CA ALA A 916 17.93 49.64 -98.92
C ALA A 916 17.74 51.17 -98.93
N HIS A 917 16.59 51.67 -98.45
CA HIS A 917 16.30 53.10 -98.28
C HIS A 917 16.46 53.59 -96.82
N MET A 918 17.14 52.82 -95.97
CA MET A 918 17.52 53.26 -94.63
C MET A 918 18.38 54.54 -94.74
N PRO A 919 18.01 55.65 -94.06
CA PRO A 919 18.75 56.91 -94.18
C PRO A 919 20.18 56.81 -93.67
N ASP A 920 21.07 57.57 -94.28
CA ASP A 920 22.42 57.81 -93.77
C ASP A 920 22.38 58.36 -92.33
N GLY A 921 23.31 57.90 -91.50
CA GLY A 921 23.51 58.41 -90.14
C GLY A 921 24.04 57.36 -89.18
N GLU A 922 24.07 57.74 -87.90
CA GLU A 922 24.49 56.86 -86.80
C GLU A 922 23.30 56.06 -86.26
N TYR A 923 23.49 54.76 -86.11
CA TYR A 923 22.54 53.82 -85.52
C TYR A 923 23.25 53.14 -84.36
N TYR A 924 22.53 52.69 -83.36
CA TYR A 924 23.10 51.93 -82.26
C TYR A 924 22.61 50.50 -82.26
N ILE A 925 23.45 49.65 -81.69
CA ILE A 925 23.07 48.32 -81.26
C ILE A 925 23.54 48.21 -79.82
N ARG A 926 22.61 47.83 -78.94
CA ARG A 926 22.89 47.69 -77.53
C ARG A 926 22.23 46.46 -76.94
N VAL A 927 22.93 45.87 -75.99
CA VAL A 927 22.40 44.89 -75.07
C VAL A 927 22.30 45.53 -73.70
N TRP A 928 21.20 45.30 -73.00
CA TRP A 928 20.99 45.82 -71.66
C TRP A 928 20.09 44.90 -70.84
N MET A 929 20.10 45.08 -69.52
CA MET A 929 19.19 44.39 -68.61
C MET A 929 18.26 45.43 -67.98
N ALA A 930 16.96 45.18 -68.00
CA ALA A 930 15.96 46.04 -67.38
C ALA A 930 15.96 45.96 -65.86
N ASP A 931 15.46 47.01 -65.20
CA ASP A 931 15.18 46.99 -63.77
C ASP A 931 14.20 45.85 -63.42
N ILE A 932 14.51 45.09 -62.37
CA ILE A 932 13.67 44.01 -61.86
C ILE A 932 12.98 44.51 -60.58
N ASN A 933 11.66 44.64 -60.64
CA ASN A 933 10.86 44.92 -59.45
C ASN A 933 10.66 43.63 -58.65
N LEU A 934 11.41 43.46 -57.56
CA LEU A 934 11.35 42.28 -56.69
C LEU A 934 10.03 42.19 -55.93
N ALA A 935 9.28 43.29 -55.82
CA ALA A 935 7.96 43.33 -55.18
C ALA A 935 6.80 43.06 -56.16
N SER A 936 7.06 42.79 -57.44
CA SER A 936 6.00 42.65 -58.45
C SER A 936 5.26 41.31 -58.37
N ASN A 937 3.94 41.34 -58.65
CA ASN A 937 3.05 40.16 -58.69
C ASN A 937 3.36 39.16 -59.82
N ASN A 938 4.41 39.40 -60.63
CA ASN A 938 4.82 38.52 -61.73
C ASN A 938 5.66 37.32 -61.24
N PHE A 939 6.07 37.31 -59.97
CA PHE A 939 6.61 36.12 -59.32
C PHE A 939 5.46 35.19 -58.91
N THR A 940 5.55 33.92 -59.35
CA THR A 940 4.50 32.90 -59.12
C THR A 940 4.25 32.57 -57.64
N SER A 941 5.09 33.07 -56.72
CA SER A 941 4.89 33.01 -55.27
C SER A 941 4.87 34.43 -54.68
N ILE A 942 3.71 34.85 -54.18
CA ILE A 942 3.46 36.22 -53.70
C ILE A 942 4.26 36.61 -52.42
N ASN A 943 5.00 35.68 -51.79
CA ASN A 943 5.53 35.89 -50.43
C ASN A 943 7.00 35.48 -50.20
N ASN A 944 7.91 35.65 -51.17
CA ASN A 944 9.34 35.45 -50.90
C ASN A 944 9.89 36.61 -50.05
N ALA A 945 10.71 36.33 -49.04
CA ALA A 945 11.15 37.37 -48.10
C ALA A 945 12.02 38.48 -48.75
N TYR A 946 12.71 38.18 -49.86
CA TYR A 946 13.48 39.18 -50.62
C TYR A 946 12.62 40.23 -51.32
N ASN A 947 11.29 40.04 -51.41
CA ASN A 947 10.40 41.01 -52.04
C ASN A 947 10.47 42.40 -51.35
N SER A 948 10.87 42.42 -50.08
CA SER A 948 11.10 43.65 -49.30
C SER A 948 12.28 44.51 -49.79
N LEU A 949 13.17 43.97 -50.63
CA LEU A 949 14.36 44.66 -51.11
C LEU A 949 14.08 45.72 -52.20
N GLY A 950 12.85 45.79 -52.71
CA GLY A 950 12.43 46.79 -53.69
C GLY A 950 12.87 46.47 -55.12
N THR A 951 13.61 47.38 -55.76
CA THR A 951 14.01 47.23 -57.17
C THR A 951 15.48 46.87 -57.29
N LEU A 952 15.75 45.72 -57.93
CA LEU A 952 17.09 45.37 -58.40
C LEU A 952 17.34 46.12 -59.72
N LYS A 953 18.27 47.06 -59.71
CA LYS A 953 18.61 47.86 -60.88
C LYS A 953 19.18 46.98 -61.99
N GLY A 954 18.80 47.29 -63.23
CA GLY A 954 19.30 46.63 -64.42
C GLY A 954 20.76 46.99 -64.73
N ILE A 955 21.20 46.71 -65.95
CA ILE A 955 22.52 47.09 -66.47
C ILE A 955 22.31 47.79 -67.81
N VAL A 956 22.63 49.08 -67.90
CA VAL A 956 22.35 49.90 -69.09
C VAL A 956 23.53 50.84 -69.38
N PRO A 957 24.24 50.67 -70.52
CA PRO A 957 24.26 49.49 -71.39
C PRO A 957 25.07 48.33 -70.78
N LEU A 958 24.72 47.08 -71.10
CA LEU A 958 25.58 45.93 -70.85
C LEU A 958 26.66 45.82 -71.93
N ASP A 959 26.32 46.08 -73.19
CA ASP A 959 27.24 46.19 -74.33
C ASP A 959 26.60 47.12 -75.37
N GLU A 960 27.38 47.92 -76.10
CA GLU A 960 26.87 48.90 -77.06
C GLU A 960 27.92 49.25 -78.11
N ILE A 961 27.51 49.33 -79.37
CA ILE A 961 28.31 49.85 -80.49
C ILE A 961 27.49 50.82 -81.35
N ILE A 962 28.17 51.74 -82.03
CA ILE A 962 27.57 52.68 -82.98
C ILE A 962 27.91 52.29 -84.42
N ILE A 963 26.88 52.06 -85.23
CA ILE A 963 26.96 51.71 -86.64
C ILE A 963 26.77 52.98 -87.47
N THR A 964 27.65 53.20 -88.44
CA THR A 964 27.54 54.32 -89.37
C THR A 964 27.01 53.84 -90.72
N VAL A 965 25.82 54.28 -91.10
CA VAL A 965 25.24 54.00 -92.41
C VAL A 965 25.57 55.14 -93.37
N LYS A 966 26.25 54.82 -94.48
CA LYS A 966 26.60 55.77 -95.54
C LYS A 966 26.46 55.12 -96.91
N GLY A 967 25.46 55.56 -97.66
CA GLY A 967 25.12 54.98 -98.96
C GLY A 967 24.29 53.70 -98.84
N SER A 968 23.99 53.11 -99.99
CA SER A 968 23.16 51.91 -100.13
C SER A 968 23.78 50.90 -101.08
N MET A 969 23.27 49.67 -101.07
CA MET A 969 23.65 48.62 -102.01
C MET A 969 23.45 49.02 -103.48
N HIS A 970 22.64 50.04 -103.76
CA HIS A 970 22.47 50.56 -105.12
C HIS A 970 23.71 51.32 -105.61
N ASP A 971 24.51 51.88 -104.69
CA ASP A 971 25.75 52.58 -105.00
C ASP A 971 26.89 51.63 -105.38
N ASP A 972 26.78 50.34 -105.03
CA ASP A 972 27.72 49.28 -105.39
C ASP A 972 27.36 48.56 -106.71
N THR A 973 26.15 48.80 -107.22
CA THR A 973 25.64 48.22 -108.49
C THR A 973 25.73 49.16 -109.69
N ASN A 974 26.11 50.41 -109.47
CA ASN A 974 26.41 51.42 -110.49
C ASN A 974 27.92 51.63 -110.58
#